data_AF-U4KMM0-F1
#
_entry.id   AF-U4KMM0-F1
#
_cell.length_a   1.000
_cell.length_b   1.000
_cell.length_c   1.000
_cell.angle_alpha   90.00
_cell.angle_beta   90.00
_cell.angle_gamma   90.00
#
_symmetry.space_group_name_H-M   'P 1'
#
loop_
_entity.id
_entity.type
_entity.pdbx_description
1 polymer ?
#
loop_
_entity_poly.entity_id
_entity_poly.type
_entity_poly.pdbx_seq_one_letter_code
_entity_poly.pdbx_strand_id
1 'polypeptide(L)'
;MNKANLMKKLAALVMLTSGALMLAACGEKTLSTPYGSVSDEVYLSGTGYEITEKELYEEMRLNGSSVLVEILERQLFKDELAKIAATPEAYKDDLVEAANRGIFSGTTDIDTLKEMKADQVQTYVDSFIDTFYMVGKTITAADIDIVNFTDHSQTVLDYYTLSVAKKIYAKEELAKEVVDEDSTNFIKIEEDIQKYYETNVENQFDLSLVLIRFVNQSEANATLRHFNLKAYRNAWVVLQDPRNEVVTGYAATVLSDLGIENTGAISESDYQKYYDRYSVVTSVTAQRPADELDVQLDNDQVLAMFIDIYNYIYSYKDAVTGVTTVDGAIADLDNLPFTKAYADFSNTSLRSYVYSTLSTEESGTRFTAAPRSYGNNYYLAFKLKSHDEDQQELVDEDDKLIIYTDDTKKDLTATAQEYFDKIVESKLTQTYIASKASERLEDAKVTIYDSLLHLYLNQNSDAYALAKKSSKSLVAKMGDFEVSVDTFFAELESRLGVSVAIDMALREVLKASDYQDQITAAQMKEYKTNMETIIKQFGQGYYETSGYPATMGRKNFLMLAFRASSIDEAIENVYVSAELEKLYLNDFEAHYGETVYEDIATYANRLQNQFFSLAASHALIFVDMDEDDSPDDPREYFETLDAQEVADLKANVTELMQLIYDKAVKYSSFSTGLTAIVDEYKSAGRIAPDSCTTEPLDVTPECTWAKYKKLGLNVMFQSLSTITNSTNLPGQQSSLDVDFYDRAVSLYEEIKAEFYDVDKKFPSQHLDTRPSDYADVLETSFGWHLILATGGASFTSAKFTLQDDEHAKDDDKFKIYENIELTKKDGTKVTVNAYSDTDAISANQVQIFLNEVNSEYGVENLPTSVKNATNAYLQPVYEKYTNSYTQLNLLYKLLATTNYTFASAENNAKAQELVEINKRQFFSYTENEAFDEIYSDWFTTFN
;
A
#
# COMPACT_ATOMS: atom_id res chain seq x y z
N MET A 1 0.74 20.68 4.42
CA MET A 1 1.86 21.11 3.55
C MET A 1 2.78 22.03 4.35
N ASN A 2 3.93 21.53 4.80
CA ASN A 2 4.78 22.23 5.77
C ASN A 2 5.50 23.43 5.11
N LYS A 3 5.09 24.67 5.43
CA LYS A 3 5.69 25.92 4.92
C LYS A 3 7.22 25.96 5.14
N ALA A 4 7.72 25.25 6.16
CA ALA A 4 9.14 25.09 6.44
C ALA A 4 9.95 24.37 5.34
N ASN A 5 9.34 23.44 4.58
CA ASN A 5 10.05 22.70 3.52
C ASN A 5 10.16 23.48 2.20
N LEU A 6 9.26 24.43 1.95
CA LEU A 6 9.41 25.40 0.85
C LEU A 6 10.52 26.40 1.16
N MET A 7 10.62 26.83 2.43
CA MET A 7 11.64 27.75 2.93
C MET A 7 13.05 27.13 2.94
N LYS A 8 13.20 25.85 3.31
CA LYS A 8 14.49 25.12 3.20
C LYS A 8 14.95 24.93 1.75
N LYS A 9 14.03 24.78 0.80
CA LYS A 9 14.35 24.70 -0.64
C LYS A 9 14.72 26.06 -1.25
N LEU A 10 14.20 27.17 -0.72
CA LEU A 10 14.55 28.53 -1.14
C LEU A 10 15.86 29.05 -0.51
N ALA A 11 16.26 28.53 0.66
CA ALA A 11 17.49 28.96 1.35
C ALA A 11 18.80 28.32 0.85
N ALA A 12 18.74 27.25 0.05
CA ALA A 12 19.91 26.46 -0.32
C ALA A 12 20.72 26.93 -1.55
N LEU A 13 20.43 28.10 -2.13
CA LEU A 13 21.11 28.56 -3.36
C LEU A 13 21.62 30.01 -3.27
N VAL A 14 22.74 30.21 -2.58
CA VAL A 14 23.49 31.48 -2.61
C VAL A 14 25.00 31.21 -2.69
N MET A 15 25.60 31.36 -3.87
CA MET A 15 27.03 31.65 -3.99
C MET A 15 27.35 32.61 -5.16
N LEU A 16 27.85 33.78 -4.76
CA LEU A 16 28.82 34.70 -5.39
C LEU A 16 28.52 35.57 -6.65
N THR A 17 28.74 36.87 -6.39
CA THR A 17 29.30 37.99 -7.21
C THR A 17 28.42 38.91 -8.08
N SER A 18 28.17 40.09 -7.48
CA SER A 18 28.27 41.49 -7.97
C SER A 18 27.77 41.94 -9.36
N GLY A 19 26.93 42.97 -9.32
CA GLY A 19 26.66 43.92 -10.41
C GLY A 19 25.44 44.78 -10.07
N ALA A 20 25.65 46.05 -9.72
CA ALA A 20 24.59 46.98 -9.33
C ALA A 20 23.82 47.49 -10.56
N LEU A 21 22.50 47.31 -10.60
CA LEU A 21 21.60 48.08 -11.46
C LEU A 21 20.27 48.31 -10.73
N MET A 22 20.02 49.58 -10.39
CA MET A 22 18.69 50.08 -10.09
C MET A 22 17.91 50.14 -11.41
N LEU A 23 16.77 49.46 -11.50
CA LEU A 23 15.79 49.72 -12.54
C LEU A 23 14.42 49.98 -11.93
N ALA A 24 13.92 51.16 -12.29
CA ALA A 24 12.70 51.79 -11.83
C ALA A 24 11.46 51.02 -12.29
N ALA A 25 10.48 50.92 -11.40
CA ALA A 25 9.15 50.41 -11.67
C ALA A 25 8.43 51.28 -12.71
N CYS A 26 7.94 50.67 -13.79
CA CYS A 26 6.92 51.25 -14.65
C CYS A 26 5.53 50.86 -14.11
N GLY A 27 4.65 51.84 -14.00
CA GLY A 27 3.35 51.72 -13.34
C GLY A 27 2.34 50.88 -14.11
N GLU A 28 1.88 49.79 -13.49
CA GLU A 28 0.65 49.11 -13.88
C GLU A 28 -0.58 49.82 -13.28
N LYS A 29 -1.68 49.80 -14.04
CA LYS A 29 -2.99 50.28 -13.57
C LYS A 29 -3.52 49.33 -12.51
N THR A 30 -3.57 49.77 -11.25
CA THR A 30 -4.23 49.04 -10.17
C THR A 30 -5.74 49.27 -10.22
N LEU A 31 -6.54 48.21 -10.39
CA LEU A 31 -7.98 48.27 -10.15
C LEU A 31 -8.24 48.45 -8.65
N SER A 32 -9.32 49.14 -8.26
CA SER A 32 -9.80 49.09 -6.88
C SER A 32 -10.37 47.71 -6.58
N THR A 33 -10.08 47.17 -5.38
CA THR A 33 -10.67 45.93 -4.88
C THR A 33 -12.21 46.01 -4.89
N PRO A 34 -12.91 45.02 -5.46
CA PRO A 34 -14.37 44.94 -5.37
C PRO A 34 -14.77 44.37 -4.01
N TYR A 35 -15.55 45.11 -3.22
CA TYR A 35 -16.02 44.64 -1.90
C TYR A 35 -17.51 44.24 -1.89
N GLY A 36 -18.29 44.57 -2.92
CA GLY A 36 -19.71 44.25 -2.95
C GLY A 36 -20.44 44.78 -1.72
N SER A 37 -21.08 43.87 -1.00
CA SER A 37 -21.75 44.10 0.28
C SER A 37 -20.87 43.76 1.50
N VAL A 38 -19.68 43.19 1.31
CA VAL A 38 -18.72 42.89 2.39
C VAL A 38 -18.33 44.18 3.10
N SER A 39 -18.40 44.16 4.43
CA SER A 39 -18.35 45.36 5.25
C SER A 39 -17.34 45.25 6.40
N ASP A 40 -17.22 46.32 7.20
CA ASP A 40 -16.40 46.33 8.41
C ASP A 40 -17.17 45.70 9.61
N GLU A 41 -18.17 44.85 9.36
CA GLU A 41 -18.85 44.06 10.39
C GLU A 41 -17.88 43.05 11.01
N VAL A 42 -17.98 42.86 12.33
CA VAL A 42 -17.10 41.95 13.07
C VAL A 42 -17.48 40.51 12.78
N TYR A 43 -16.51 39.71 12.32
CA TYR A 43 -16.66 38.29 12.05
C TYR A 43 -16.15 37.44 13.22
N LEU A 44 -14.99 37.80 13.76
CA LEU A 44 -14.37 37.19 14.94
C LEU A 44 -13.82 38.28 15.85
N SER A 45 -13.99 38.13 17.16
CA SER A 45 -13.42 39.04 18.16
C SER A 45 -12.77 38.27 19.29
N GLY A 46 -11.77 38.87 19.93
CA GLY A 46 -11.15 38.35 21.15
C GLY A 46 -10.53 39.47 21.97
N THR A 47 -9.93 39.12 23.10
CA THR A 47 -9.28 40.12 23.96
C THR A 47 -8.11 40.77 23.22
N GLY A 48 -8.27 42.05 22.84
CA GLY A 48 -7.21 42.85 22.23
C GLY A 48 -7.20 42.90 20.70
N TYR A 49 -8.14 42.23 20.01
CA TYR A 49 -8.26 42.26 18.55
C TYR A 49 -9.71 42.03 18.07
N GLU A 50 -10.01 42.53 16.88
CA GLU A 50 -11.25 42.26 16.14
C GLU A 50 -10.88 42.00 14.67
N ILE A 51 -11.55 41.04 14.04
CA ILE A 51 -11.39 40.72 12.61
C ILE A 51 -12.74 40.97 11.94
N THR A 52 -12.74 41.86 10.97
CA THR A 52 -13.92 42.21 10.19
C THR A 52 -14.10 41.28 8.98
N GLU A 53 -15.32 41.21 8.43
CA GLU A 53 -15.59 40.46 7.20
C GLU A 53 -14.70 40.94 6.03
N LYS A 54 -14.43 42.25 5.98
CA LYS A 54 -13.58 42.85 4.97
C LYS A 54 -12.13 42.39 5.08
N GLU A 55 -11.55 42.39 6.28
CA GLU A 55 -10.19 41.87 6.51
C GLU A 55 -10.11 40.38 6.19
N LEU A 56 -11.13 39.61 6.62
CA LEU A 56 -11.22 38.19 6.29
C LEU A 56 -11.28 37.97 4.77
N TYR A 57 -12.10 38.74 4.05
CA TYR A 57 -12.19 38.65 2.59
C TYR A 57 -10.87 38.99 1.91
N GLU A 58 -10.13 39.97 2.41
CA GLU A 58 -8.81 40.31 1.89
C GLU A 58 -7.83 39.14 2.00
N GLU A 59 -7.84 38.44 3.13
CA GLU A 59 -6.96 37.28 3.35
C GLU A 59 -7.43 36.03 2.58
N MET A 60 -8.74 35.73 2.55
CA MET A 60 -9.27 34.56 1.84
C MET A 60 -9.02 34.63 0.33
N ARG A 61 -9.01 35.83 -0.27
CA ARG A 61 -8.71 36.00 -1.71
C ARG A 61 -7.31 35.49 -2.09
N LEU A 62 -6.36 35.43 -1.16
CA LEU A 62 -5.01 34.89 -1.43
C LEU A 62 -5.04 33.38 -1.75
N ASN A 63 -6.09 32.66 -1.33
CA ASN A 63 -6.28 31.24 -1.64
C ASN A 63 -7.59 30.98 -2.41
N GLY A 64 -8.32 32.04 -2.78
CA GLY A 64 -9.66 31.92 -3.35
C GLY A 64 -9.72 31.55 -4.83
N SER A 65 -8.57 31.43 -5.50
CA SER A 65 -8.49 31.14 -6.93
C SER A 65 -9.15 29.80 -7.29
N SER A 66 -8.94 28.74 -6.49
CA SER A 66 -9.56 27.43 -6.74
C SER A 66 -11.08 27.47 -6.62
N VAL A 67 -11.60 28.20 -5.62
CA VAL A 67 -13.06 28.39 -5.43
C VAL A 67 -13.65 29.16 -6.61
N LEU A 68 -12.97 30.22 -7.08
CA LEU A 68 -13.43 30.97 -8.25
C LEU A 68 -13.40 30.10 -9.52
N VAL A 69 -12.35 29.29 -9.71
CA VAL A 69 -12.26 28.34 -10.82
C VAL A 69 -13.42 27.36 -10.77
N GLU A 70 -13.73 26.77 -9.61
CA GLU A 70 -14.86 25.83 -9.50
C GLU A 70 -16.20 26.50 -9.86
N ILE A 71 -16.46 27.74 -9.41
CA ILE A 71 -17.67 28.49 -9.78
C ILE A 71 -17.75 28.69 -11.29
N LEU A 72 -16.64 29.06 -11.93
CA LEU A 72 -16.56 29.25 -13.38
C LEU A 72 -16.73 27.93 -14.13
N GLU A 73 -16.10 26.86 -13.67
CA GLU A 73 -16.20 25.53 -14.26
C GLU A 73 -17.62 24.97 -14.16
N ARG A 74 -18.31 25.13 -13.02
CA ARG A 74 -19.73 24.74 -12.90
C ARG A 74 -20.60 25.44 -13.95
N GLN A 75 -20.30 26.70 -14.27
CA GLN A 75 -20.99 27.39 -15.36
C GLN A 75 -20.53 26.90 -16.74
N LEU A 76 -19.23 26.61 -16.91
CA LEU A 76 -18.65 26.18 -18.17
C LEU A 76 -19.19 24.81 -18.61
N PHE A 77 -19.34 23.90 -17.65
CA PHE A 77 -19.85 22.53 -17.82
C PHE A 77 -21.34 22.39 -17.47
N LYS A 78 -22.10 23.50 -17.47
CA LYS A 78 -23.52 23.49 -17.08
C LYS A 78 -24.38 22.56 -17.94
N ASP A 79 -24.01 22.36 -19.21
CA ASP A 79 -24.78 21.54 -20.14
C ASP A 79 -24.57 20.05 -19.82
N GLU A 80 -23.35 19.66 -19.48
CA GLU A 80 -23.02 18.31 -19.01
C GLU A 80 -23.59 18.04 -17.61
N LEU A 81 -23.54 19.02 -16.70
CA LEU A 81 -24.22 18.95 -15.40
C LEU A 81 -25.74 18.77 -15.58
N ALA A 82 -26.35 19.44 -16.55
CA ALA A 82 -27.77 19.27 -16.87
C ALA A 82 -28.08 17.87 -17.44
N LYS A 83 -27.15 17.26 -18.20
CA LYS A 83 -27.28 15.86 -18.64
C LYS A 83 -27.31 14.90 -17.44
N ILE A 84 -26.38 15.07 -16.50
CA ILE A 84 -26.34 14.26 -15.26
C ILE A 84 -27.65 14.40 -14.49
N ALA A 85 -28.12 15.64 -14.28
CA ALA A 85 -29.37 15.88 -13.54
C ALA A 85 -30.62 15.35 -14.24
N ALA A 86 -30.63 15.29 -15.58
CA ALA A 86 -31.77 14.79 -16.35
C ALA A 86 -31.84 13.26 -16.38
N THR A 87 -30.69 12.58 -16.35
CA THR A 87 -30.59 11.11 -16.40
C THR A 87 -29.54 10.59 -15.40
N PRO A 88 -29.77 10.72 -14.09
CA PRO A 88 -28.77 10.39 -13.07
C PRO A 88 -28.33 8.91 -13.13
N GLU A 89 -29.25 8.01 -13.42
CA GLU A 89 -28.98 6.57 -13.57
C GLU A 89 -28.01 6.25 -14.70
N ALA A 90 -27.98 7.07 -15.77
CA ALA A 90 -27.04 6.87 -16.88
C ALA A 90 -25.59 7.19 -16.50
N TYR A 91 -25.39 7.89 -15.39
CA TYR A 91 -24.08 8.31 -14.89
C TYR A 91 -23.80 7.81 -13.48
N LYS A 92 -24.64 6.90 -12.96
CA LYS A 92 -24.49 6.36 -11.61
C LYS A 92 -23.13 5.71 -11.42
N ASP A 93 -22.71 4.88 -12.37
CA ASP A 93 -21.44 4.15 -12.29
C ASP A 93 -20.24 5.10 -12.29
N ASP A 94 -20.23 6.13 -13.15
CA ASP A 94 -19.19 7.17 -13.14
C ASP A 94 -19.12 7.93 -11.81
N LEU A 95 -20.27 8.22 -11.19
CA LEU A 95 -20.36 8.91 -9.91
C LEU A 95 -19.88 8.02 -8.75
N VAL A 96 -20.30 6.75 -8.74
CA VAL A 96 -19.87 5.74 -7.76
C VAL A 96 -18.37 5.47 -7.88
N GLU A 97 -17.85 5.31 -9.09
CA GLU A 97 -16.42 5.13 -9.32
C GLU A 97 -15.63 6.33 -8.77
N ALA A 98 -16.08 7.56 -9.04
CA ALA A 98 -15.45 8.77 -8.53
C ALA A 98 -15.53 8.87 -6.99
N ALA A 99 -16.66 8.45 -6.39
CA ALA A 99 -16.85 8.40 -4.95
C ALA A 99 -15.94 7.36 -4.29
N ASN A 100 -15.96 6.10 -4.74
CA ASN A 100 -15.13 5.02 -4.22
C ASN A 100 -13.64 5.37 -4.31
N ARG A 101 -13.20 5.93 -5.44
CA ARG A 101 -11.83 6.42 -5.61
C ARG A 101 -11.44 7.46 -4.54
N GLY A 102 -12.38 8.33 -4.17
CA GLY A 102 -12.17 9.37 -3.16
C GLY A 102 -12.23 8.86 -1.72
N ILE A 103 -13.07 7.86 -1.44
CA ILE A 103 -13.30 7.32 -0.09
C ILE A 103 -12.21 6.29 0.24
N PHE A 104 -11.96 5.31 -0.62
CA PHE A 104 -11.18 4.11 -0.33
C PHE A 104 -9.77 4.13 -0.94
N SER A 105 -9.04 5.21 -0.70
CA SER A 105 -7.62 5.36 -1.08
C SER A 105 -7.29 5.06 -2.56
N GLY A 106 -8.24 5.36 -3.46
CA GLY A 106 -8.06 5.21 -4.90
C GLY A 106 -8.57 3.89 -5.50
N THR A 107 -8.98 2.92 -4.68
CA THR A 107 -9.57 1.66 -5.14
C THR A 107 -11.00 1.88 -5.64
N THR A 108 -11.30 1.35 -6.83
CA THR A 108 -12.63 1.40 -7.45
C THR A 108 -13.18 0.01 -7.77
N ASP A 109 -12.35 -1.02 -7.59
CA ASP A 109 -12.72 -2.41 -7.82
C ASP A 109 -13.57 -2.93 -6.65
N ILE A 110 -14.79 -3.34 -6.94
CA ILE A 110 -15.77 -3.71 -5.92
C ILE A 110 -15.38 -4.99 -5.18
N ASP A 111 -14.75 -5.94 -5.86
CA ASP A 111 -14.38 -7.21 -5.25
C ASP A 111 -13.21 -6.99 -4.27
N THR A 112 -12.21 -6.22 -4.68
CA THR A 112 -11.14 -5.74 -3.79
C THR A 112 -11.70 -4.97 -2.58
N LEU A 113 -12.73 -4.13 -2.77
CA LEU A 113 -13.35 -3.38 -1.67
C LEU A 113 -14.07 -4.31 -0.67
N LYS A 114 -14.73 -5.37 -1.14
CA LYS A 114 -15.42 -6.35 -0.29
C LYS A 114 -14.47 -7.24 0.51
N GLU A 115 -13.26 -7.45 -0.01
CA GLU A 115 -12.20 -8.20 0.66
C GLU A 115 -11.43 -7.37 1.71
N MET A 116 -11.65 -6.04 1.75
CA MET A 116 -11.01 -5.18 2.76
C MET A 116 -11.51 -5.50 4.17
N LYS A 117 -10.59 -5.45 5.15
CA LYS A 117 -10.92 -5.63 6.56
C LYS A 117 -11.82 -4.50 7.06
N ALA A 118 -12.76 -4.83 7.96
CA ALA A 118 -13.78 -3.89 8.42
C ALA A 118 -13.22 -2.66 9.15
N ASP A 119 -12.14 -2.82 9.91
CA ASP A 119 -11.41 -1.74 10.60
C ASP A 119 -10.75 -0.77 9.61
N GLN A 120 -10.18 -1.31 8.53
CA GLN A 120 -9.61 -0.51 7.43
C GLN A 120 -10.70 0.28 6.70
N VAL A 121 -11.83 -0.35 6.41
CA VAL A 121 -13.00 0.32 5.79
C VAL A 121 -13.49 1.47 6.67
N GLN A 122 -13.63 1.25 7.98
CA GLN A 122 -14.08 2.27 8.92
C GLN A 122 -13.10 3.47 9.00
N THR A 123 -11.80 3.19 9.03
CA THR A 123 -10.75 4.23 9.01
C THR A 123 -10.88 5.14 7.78
N TYR A 124 -11.11 4.57 6.59
CA TYR A 124 -11.32 5.35 5.38
C TYR A 124 -12.60 6.18 5.41
N VAL A 125 -13.69 5.61 5.92
CA VAL A 125 -14.97 6.30 6.07
C VAL A 125 -14.84 7.52 6.99
N ASP A 126 -14.26 7.37 8.18
CA ASP A 126 -14.15 8.46 9.16
C ASP A 126 -13.23 9.58 8.67
N SER A 127 -12.10 9.23 8.04
CA SER A 127 -11.20 10.18 7.40
C SER A 127 -11.88 10.96 6.25
N PHE A 128 -12.72 10.27 5.47
CA PHE A 128 -13.46 10.90 4.38
C PHE A 128 -14.53 11.87 4.87
N ILE A 129 -15.29 11.51 5.93
CA ILE A 129 -16.29 12.39 6.56
C ILE A 129 -15.64 13.72 7.00
N ASP A 130 -14.50 13.64 7.66
CA ASP A 130 -13.76 14.82 8.12
C ASP A 130 -13.23 15.66 6.94
N THR A 131 -12.77 15.01 5.87
CA THR A 131 -12.35 15.69 4.64
C THR A 131 -13.52 16.44 3.98
N PHE A 132 -14.71 15.84 3.99
CA PHE A 132 -15.94 16.47 3.51
C PHE A 132 -16.34 17.68 4.36
N TYR A 133 -16.15 17.57 5.68
CA TYR A 133 -16.36 18.68 6.62
C TYR A 133 -15.43 19.86 6.34
N MET A 134 -14.15 19.59 6.07
CA MET A 134 -13.16 20.63 5.76
C MET A 134 -13.49 21.42 4.48
N VAL A 135 -14.26 20.85 3.54
CA VAL A 135 -14.74 21.55 2.34
C VAL A 135 -16.13 22.19 2.52
N GLY A 136 -16.61 22.29 3.77
CA GLY A 136 -17.86 22.99 4.11
C GLY A 136 -19.14 22.15 3.88
N LYS A 137 -19.02 20.82 3.84
CA LYS A 137 -20.16 19.90 3.65
C LYS A 137 -20.25 18.93 4.82
N THR A 138 -21.46 18.48 5.18
CA THR A 138 -21.65 17.54 6.30
C THR A 138 -22.27 16.25 5.79
N ILE A 139 -21.65 15.12 6.15
CA ILE A 139 -22.12 13.76 5.90
C ILE A 139 -21.86 12.91 7.15
N THR A 140 -22.42 11.70 7.17
CA THR A 140 -22.30 10.71 8.25
C THR A 140 -21.88 9.35 7.66
N ALA A 141 -21.51 8.39 8.52
CA ALA A 141 -21.19 7.03 8.05
C ALA A 141 -22.36 6.36 7.30
N ALA A 142 -23.60 6.70 7.65
CA ALA A 142 -24.80 6.19 6.97
C ALA A 142 -24.95 6.71 5.52
N ASP A 143 -24.21 7.76 5.16
CA ASP A 143 -24.21 8.31 3.81
C ASP A 143 -23.26 7.56 2.86
N ILE A 144 -22.49 6.59 3.38
CA ILE A 144 -21.50 5.81 2.64
C ILE A 144 -21.89 4.33 2.69
N ASP A 145 -22.17 3.74 1.52
CA ASP A 145 -22.39 2.31 1.38
C ASP A 145 -21.06 1.54 1.49
N ILE A 146 -20.89 0.81 2.60
CA ILE A 146 -19.73 -0.04 2.88
C ILE A 146 -20.03 -1.54 2.64
N VAL A 147 -21.25 -1.88 2.21
CA VAL A 147 -21.66 -3.28 2.00
C VAL A 147 -21.55 -3.62 0.52
N ASN A 148 -22.15 -2.80 -0.34
CA ASN A 148 -22.14 -3.03 -1.79
C ASN A 148 -21.24 -2.04 -2.53
N PHE A 149 -20.77 -0.97 -1.87
CA PHE A 149 -19.94 0.09 -2.45
C PHE A 149 -20.54 0.75 -3.70
N THR A 150 -21.87 0.77 -3.82
CA THR A 150 -22.58 1.22 -5.04
C THR A 150 -23.75 2.18 -4.76
N ASP A 151 -24.21 2.27 -3.51
CA ASP A 151 -25.40 3.04 -3.14
C ASP A 151 -25.10 4.18 -2.13
N HIS A 152 -24.01 4.94 -2.34
CA HIS A 152 -23.73 6.13 -1.54
C HIS A 152 -24.86 7.17 -1.62
N SER A 153 -24.99 8.01 -0.59
CA SER A 153 -25.99 9.08 -0.56
C SER A 153 -25.82 10.09 -1.71
N GLN A 154 -26.93 10.73 -2.08
CA GLN A 154 -26.90 11.79 -3.10
C GLN A 154 -25.96 12.94 -2.74
N THR A 155 -25.81 13.27 -1.45
CA THR A 155 -24.89 14.32 -1.00
C THR A 155 -23.43 14.00 -1.35
N VAL A 156 -23.03 12.73 -1.23
CA VAL A 156 -21.70 12.24 -1.62
C VAL A 156 -21.56 12.28 -3.14
N LEU A 157 -22.54 11.74 -3.88
CA LEU A 157 -22.49 11.70 -5.34
C LEU A 157 -22.48 13.12 -5.96
N ASP A 158 -23.26 14.05 -5.41
CA ASP A 158 -23.36 15.45 -5.86
C ASP A 158 -22.02 16.18 -5.82
N TYR A 159 -21.13 15.81 -4.89
CA TYR A 159 -19.79 16.38 -4.80
C TYR A 159 -18.94 16.06 -6.04
N TYR A 160 -19.13 14.89 -6.64
CA TYR A 160 -18.37 14.41 -7.80
C TYR A 160 -19.00 14.77 -9.15
N THR A 161 -20.20 15.38 -9.17
CA THR A 161 -20.90 15.76 -10.42
C THR A 161 -20.07 16.64 -11.35
N LEU A 162 -19.28 17.57 -10.81
CA LEU A 162 -18.42 18.42 -11.63
C LEU A 162 -17.28 17.62 -12.29
N SER A 163 -16.69 16.67 -11.55
CA SER A 163 -15.64 15.79 -12.09
C SER A 163 -16.19 14.90 -13.20
N VAL A 164 -17.38 14.32 -13.01
CA VAL A 164 -18.07 13.53 -14.03
C VAL A 164 -18.49 14.41 -15.22
N ALA A 165 -18.95 15.64 -15.01
CA ALA A 165 -19.28 16.57 -16.09
C ALA A 165 -18.05 16.90 -16.97
N LYS A 166 -16.87 17.04 -16.36
CA LYS A 166 -15.60 17.18 -17.11
C LYS A 166 -15.27 15.92 -17.91
N LYS A 167 -15.46 14.72 -17.32
CA LYS A 167 -15.28 13.43 -18.02
C LYS A 167 -16.21 13.32 -19.23
N ILE A 168 -17.49 13.69 -19.08
CA ILE A 168 -18.49 13.69 -20.18
C ILE A 168 -18.03 14.59 -21.32
N TYR A 169 -17.65 15.84 -21.03
CA TYR A 169 -17.16 16.75 -22.07
C TYR A 169 -15.91 16.20 -22.77
N ALA A 170 -14.93 15.72 -22.00
CA ALA A 170 -13.71 15.16 -22.56
C ALA A 170 -14.01 13.94 -23.45
N LYS A 171 -14.97 13.10 -23.07
CA LYS A 171 -15.44 11.96 -23.87
C LYS A 171 -16.07 12.41 -25.18
N GLU A 172 -16.86 13.49 -25.17
CA GLU A 172 -17.45 14.08 -26.38
C GLU A 172 -16.41 14.67 -27.35
N GLU A 173 -15.34 15.28 -26.82
CA GLU A 173 -14.23 15.74 -27.66
C GLU A 173 -13.38 14.56 -28.16
N LEU A 174 -13.09 13.57 -27.31
CA LEU A 174 -12.34 12.39 -27.69
C LEU A 174 -13.03 11.62 -28.81
N ALA A 175 -14.36 11.50 -28.76
CA ALA A 175 -15.16 10.86 -29.81
C ALA A 175 -14.98 11.51 -31.20
N LYS A 176 -14.65 12.81 -31.26
CA LYS A 176 -14.31 13.50 -32.52
C LYS A 176 -12.86 13.27 -32.92
N GLU A 177 -11.96 13.27 -31.95
CA GLU A 177 -10.51 13.15 -32.18
C GLU A 177 -10.09 11.75 -32.62
N VAL A 178 -10.75 10.70 -32.12
CA VAL A 178 -10.38 9.31 -32.47
C VAL A 178 -10.68 8.97 -33.93
N VAL A 179 -11.52 9.76 -34.61
CA VAL A 179 -11.83 9.61 -36.04
C VAL A 179 -11.15 10.65 -36.93
N ASP A 180 -10.38 11.59 -36.36
CA ASP A 180 -9.66 12.64 -37.09
C ASP A 180 -8.22 12.21 -37.36
N GLU A 181 -7.86 11.96 -38.62
CA GLU A 181 -6.52 11.50 -39.04
C GLU A 181 -5.39 12.46 -38.64
N ASP A 182 -5.69 13.75 -38.46
CA ASP A 182 -4.71 14.76 -38.04
C ASP A 182 -4.51 14.81 -36.51
N SER A 183 -5.36 14.11 -35.74
CA SER A 183 -5.30 14.06 -34.28
C SER A 183 -4.23 13.08 -33.78
N THR A 184 -3.56 13.43 -32.69
CA THR A 184 -2.68 12.50 -31.97
C THR A 184 -3.43 11.35 -31.29
N ASN A 185 -4.75 11.52 -31.10
CA ASN A 185 -5.62 10.51 -30.51
C ASN A 185 -6.30 9.61 -31.54
N PHE A 186 -6.07 9.86 -32.84
CA PHE A 186 -6.62 9.07 -33.94
C PHE A 186 -6.44 7.57 -33.71
N ILE A 187 -7.50 6.81 -33.95
CA ILE A 187 -7.47 5.35 -33.93
C ILE A 187 -7.49 4.86 -35.37
N LYS A 188 -6.38 4.24 -35.77
CA LYS A 188 -6.32 3.50 -37.02
C LYS A 188 -7.04 2.18 -36.83
N ILE A 189 -8.34 2.18 -37.11
CA ILE A 189 -9.26 1.04 -36.89
C ILE A 189 -8.60 -0.32 -37.16
N GLU A 190 -8.04 -0.54 -38.37
CA GLU A 190 -7.45 -1.83 -38.73
C GLU A 190 -6.18 -2.18 -37.92
N GLU A 191 -5.25 -1.23 -37.73
CA GLU A 191 -3.96 -1.49 -37.07
C GLU A 191 -4.13 -1.58 -35.55
N ASP A 192 -4.87 -0.65 -34.95
CA ASP A 192 -4.96 -0.51 -33.49
C ASP A 192 -5.89 -1.56 -32.87
N ILE A 193 -7.01 -1.91 -33.53
CA ILE A 193 -7.90 -2.96 -33.04
C ILE A 193 -7.23 -4.33 -33.18
N GLN A 194 -6.58 -4.61 -34.32
CA GLN A 194 -5.83 -5.87 -34.49
C GLN A 194 -4.75 -6.00 -33.41
N LYS A 195 -3.96 -4.94 -33.17
CA LYS A 195 -2.94 -4.95 -32.13
C LYS A 195 -3.53 -5.14 -30.72
N TYR A 196 -4.69 -4.53 -30.46
CA TYR A 196 -5.39 -4.72 -29.19
C TYR A 196 -5.79 -6.19 -28.99
N TYR A 197 -6.37 -6.82 -30.03
CA TYR A 197 -6.71 -8.24 -30.02
C TYR A 197 -5.47 -9.12 -29.78
N GLU A 198 -4.41 -8.96 -30.57
CA GLU A 198 -3.16 -9.72 -30.44
C GLU A 198 -2.54 -9.62 -29.03
N THR A 199 -2.68 -8.45 -28.39
CA THR A 199 -2.06 -8.19 -27.08
C THR A 199 -2.92 -8.64 -25.91
N ASN A 200 -4.24 -8.46 -25.99
CA ASN A 200 -5.15 -8.55 -24.84
C ASN A 200 -6.19 -9.67 -24.93
N VAL A 201 -6.29 -10.35 -26.08
CA VAL A 201 -7.36 -11.33 -26.32
C VAL A 201 -6.79 -12.60 -26.92
N GLU A 202 -5.98 -12.50 -27.96
CA GLU A 202 -5.43 -13.64 -28.67
C GLU A 202 -4.69 -14.57 -27.72
N ASN A 203 -5.02 -15.87 -27.77
CA ASN A 203 -4.47 -16.89 -26.87
C ASN A 203 -4.80 -16.69 -25.38
N GLN A 204 -5.78 -15.84 -25.04
CA GLN A 204 -6.32 -15.65 -23.68
C GLN A 204 -7.72 -16.26 -23.56
N PHE A 205 -7.77 -17.58 -23.48
CA PHE A 205 -9.00 -18.36 -23.34
C PHE A 205 -8.79 -19.51 -22.38
N ASP A 206 -9.85 -20.05 -21.80
CA ASP A 206 -9.72 -21.14 -20.85
C ASP A 206 -9.18 -22.42 -21.52
N LEU A 207 -8.38 -23.18 -20.78
CA LEU A 207 -7.93 -24.49 -21.21
C LEU A 207 -8.50 -25.56 -20.29
N SER A 208 -9.09 -26.59 -20.90
CA SER A 208 -9.31 -27.85 -20.19
C SER A 208 -8.14 -28.79 -20.41
N LEU A 209 -7.44 -29.10 -19.33
CA LEU A 209 -6.29 -30.01 -19.33
C LEU A 209 -6.17 -30.76 -18.02
N VAL A 210 -5.78 -32.03 -18.09
CA VAL A 210 -5.31 -32.75 -16.91
C VAL A 210 -3.87 -32.36 -16.67
N LEU A 211 -3.64 -31.50 -15.68
CA LEU A 211 -2.32 -31.05 -15.25
C LEU A 211 -1.92 -31.75 -13.96
N ILE A 212 -0.74 -32.38 -13.95
CA ILE A 212 -0.21 -33.10 -12.80
C ILE A 212 1.16 -32.52 -12.48
N ARG A 213 1.23 -31.77 -11.38
CA ARG A 213 2.45 -31.19 -10.81
C ARG A 213 3.17 -32.28 -10.01
N PHE A 214 4.47 -32.38 -10.15
CA PHE A 214 5.38 -33.23 -9.37
C PHE A 214 6.45 -32.37 -8.73
N VAL A 215 6.79 -32.68 -7.48
CA VAL A 215 7.78 -31.98 -6.68
C VAL A 215 9.17 -32.09 -7.33
N ASN A 216 9.50 -33.26 -7.86
CA ASN A 216 10.80 -33.52 -8.49
C ASN A 216 10.71 -34.65 -9.52
N GLN A 217 11.80 -34.85 -10.26
CA GLN A 217 11.88 -35.87 -11.30
C GLN A 217 11.79 -37.31 -10.75
N SER A 218 12.25 -37.55 -9.51
CA SER A 218 12.19 -38.87 -8.88
C SER A 218 10.75 -39.30 -8.63
N GLU A 219 9.92 -38.39 -8.08
CA GLU A 219 8.49 -38.60 -7.89
C GLU A 219 7.82 -38.92 -9.23
N ALA A 220 8.00 -38.07 -10.24
CA ALA A 220 7.39 -38.28 -11.56
C ALA A 220 7.79 -39.63 -12.18
N ASN A 221 9.07 -40.02 -12.07
CA ASN A 221 9.54 -41.33 -12.55
C ASN A 221 8.99 -42.49 -11.71
N ALA A 222 8.86 -42.33 -10.40
CA ALA A 222 8.26 -43.33 -9.52
C ALA A 222 6.78 -43.53 -9.84
N THR A 223 6.05 -42.46 -10.14
CA THR A 223 4.67 -42.51 -10.61
C THR A 223 4.55 -43.29 -11.91
N LEU A 224 5.34 -42.97 -12.93
CA LEU A 224 5.31 -43.70 -14.20
C LEU A 224 5.63 -45.20 -14.01
N ARG A 225 6.61 -45.53 -13.15
CA ARG A 225 6.91 -46.93 -12.79
C ARG A 225 5.75 -47.63 -12.10
N HIS A 226 5.09 -46.97 -11.14
CA HIS A 226 3.96 -47.53 -10.40
C HIS A 226 2.88 -48.03 -11.34
N PHE A 227 2.54 -47.22 -12.36
CA PHE A 227 1.56 -47.54 -13.41
C PHE A 227 2.12 -48.37 -14.58
N ASN A 228 3.34 -48.88 -14.50
CA ASN A 228 4.01 -49.64 -15.57
C ASN A 228 4.14 -48.87 -16.90
N LEU A 229 4.16 -47.55 -16.87
CA LEU A 229 4.18 -46.69 -18.07
C LEU A 229 5.60 -46.32 -18.45
N LYS A 230 6.02 -46.64 -19.67
CA LYS A 230 7.32 -46.22 -20.22
C LYS A 230 7.15 -45.22 -21.37
N ALA A 231 7.78 -44.07 -21.22
CA ALA A 231 7.83 -43.03 -22.26
C ALA A 231 8.71 -43.48 -23.44
N TYR A 232 8.17 -43.39 -24.66
CA TYR A 232 8.92 -43.63 -25.89
C TYR A 232 8.54 -42.60 -26.95
N ARG A 233 9.46 -41.68 -27.26
CA ARG A 233 9.21 -40.49 -28.10
C ARG A 233 8.06 -39.67 -27.52
N ASN A 234 6.95 -39.51 -28.24
CA ASN A 234 5.76 -38.77 -27.81
C ASN A 234 4.59 -39.71 -27.43
N ALA A 235 4.88 -40.95 -27.05
CA ALA A 235 3.86 -41.95 -26.69
C ALA A 235 4.19 -42.67 -25.37
N TRP A 236 3.17 -43.30 -24.80
CA TRP A 236 3.30 -44.22 -23.66
C TRP A 236 3.08 -45.66 -24.11
N VAL A 237 3.79 -46.57 -23.44
CA VAL A 237 3.65 -48.02 -23.56
C VAL A 237 3.48 -48.58 -22.15
N VAL A 238 2.50 -49.45 -21.96
CA VAL A 238 2.33 -50.22 -20.72
C VAL A 238 3.19 -51.47 -20.79
N LEU A 239 4.08 -51.64 -19.83
CA LEU A 239 4.90 -52.85 -19.69
C LEU A 239 4.09 -53.95 -19.00
N GLN A 240 4.39 -55.22 -19.32
CA GLN A 240 3.88 -56.34 -18.53
C GLN A 240 4.41 -56.23 -17.10
N ASP A 241 3.57 -56.51 -16.10
CA ASP A 241 3.89 -56.28 -14.68
C ASP A 241 4.31 -57.59 -13.97
N PRO A 242 5.62 -57.88 -13.86
CA PRO A 242 6.12 -59.09 -13.23
C PRO A 242 5.92 -59.14 -11.70
N ARG A 243 5.41 -58.06 -11.09
CA ARG A 243 5.03 -58.05 -9.67
C ARG A 243 3.73 -58.80 -9.42
N ASN A 244 2.88 -58.91 -10.46
CA ASN A 244 1.53 -59.44 -10.35
C ASN A 244 1.28 -60.69 -11.22
N GLU A 245 2.10 -60.93 -12.24
CA GLU A 245 1.95 -62.07 -13.15
C GLU A 245 3.26 -62.57 -13.77
N VAL A 246 3.28 -63.83 -14.23
CA VAL A 246 4.42 -64.38 -14.97
C VAL A 246 4.42 -63.77 -16.37
N VAL A 247 5.44 -62.96 -16.66
CA VAL A 247 5.55 -62.24 -17.94
C VAL A 247 6.11 -63.13 -19.05
N THR A 248 5.89 -62.78 -20.32
CA THR A 248 6.32 -63.59 -21.48
C THR A 248 7.06 -62.76 -22.53
N GLY A 249 7.65 -63.43 -23.53
CA GLY A 249 8.38 -62.77 -24.63
C GLY A 249 9.59 -61.97 -24.14
N TYR A 250 9.80 -60.79 -24.72
CA TYR A 250 10.92 -59.91 -24.38
C TYR A 250 10.97 -59.51 -22.91
N ALA A 251 9.81 -59.34 -22.24
CA ALA A 251 9.77 -59.06 -20.80
C ALA A 251 10.44 -60.18 -19.97
N ALA A 252 10.19 -61.45 -20.33
CA ALA A 252 10.85 -62.58 -19.68
C ALA A 252 12.36 -62.64 -19.98
N THR A 253 12.78 -62.25 -21.19
CA THR A 253 14.19 -62.12 -21.55
C THR A 253 14.90 -61.07 -20.69
N VAL A 254 14.28 -59.90 -20.48
CA VAL A 254 14.83 -58.85 -19.61
C VAL A 254 15.03 -59.35 -18.18
N LEU A 255 14.06 -60.07 -17.62
CA LEU A 255 14.21 -60.68 -16.27
C LEU A 255 15.35 -61.69 -16.23
N SER A 256 15.44 -62.58 -17.23
CA SER A 256 16.51 -63.57 -17.33
C SER A 256 17.89 -62.92 -17.45
N ASP A 257 18.02 -61.85 -18.24
CA ASP A 257 19.27 -61.10 -18.40
C ASP A 257 19.71 -60.42 -17.10
N LEU A 258 18.75 -60.03 -16.25
CA LEU A 258 19.00 -59.46 -14.93
C LEU A 258 19.21 -60.52 -13.84
N GLY A 259 19.00 -61.81 -14.15
CA GLY A 259 19.08 -62.90 -13.18
C GLY A 259 17.93 -62.94 -12.18
N ILE A 260 16.76 -62.38 -12.53
CA ILE A 260 15.56 -62.34 -11.70
C ILE A 260 14.63 -63.51 -12.10
N GLU A 261 14.17 -64.29 -11.13
CA GLU A 261 13.22 -65.38 -11.39
C GLU A 261 11.83 -64.83 -11.76
N ASN A 262 11.28 -65.30 -12.88
CA ASN A 262 9.97 -64.88 -13.38
C ASN A 262 8.84 -65.64 -12.67
N THR A 263 8.59 -65.28 -11.41
CA THR A 263 7.61 -65.94 -10.53
C THR A 263 6.23 -65.29 -10.55
N GLY A 264 6.10 -64.10 -11.13
CA GLY A 264 4.89 -63.27 -11.07
C GLY A 264 4.61 -62.67 -9.69
N ALA A 265 5.65 -62.51 -8.87
CA ALA A 265 5.61 -61.90 -7.55
C ALA A 265 7.00 -61.34 -7.20
N ILE A 266 7.62 -60.58 -8.12
CA ILE A 266 8.96 -60.01 -7.89
C ILE A 266 8.90 -58.79 -6.96
N SER A 267 10.02 -58.49 -6.29
CA SER A 267 10.13 -57.31 -5.43
C SER A 267 10.10 -55.99 -6.22
N GLU A 268 9.69 -54.88 -5.61
CA GLU A 268 9.75 -53.54 -6.23
C GLU A 268 11.18 -53.16 -6.67
N SER A 269 12.20 -53.57 -5.91
CA SER A 269 13.60 -53.33 -6.27
C SER A 269 14.00 -54.06 -7.55
N ASP A 270 13.54 -55.31 -7.72
CA ASP A 270 13.77 -56.08 -8.94
C ASP A 270 12.93 -55.57 -10.10
N TYR A 271 11.71 -55.10 -9.82
CA TYR A 271 10.87 -54.43 -10.79
C TYR A 271 11.49 -53.13 -11.31
N GLN A 272 12.11 -52.32 -10.45
CA GLN A 272 12.84 -51.11 -10.90
C GLN A 272 13.97 -51.48 -11.87
N LYS A 273 14.77 -52.51 -11.57
CA LYS A 273 15.84 -52.98 -12.49
C LYS A 273 15.25 -53.45 -13.82
N TYR A 274 14.15 -54.20 -13.77
CA TYR A 274 13.41 -54.64 -14.94
C TYR A 274 12.94 -53.44 -15.78
N TYR A 275 12.24 -52.50 -15.15
CA TYR A 275 11.71 -51.31 -15.78
C TYR A 275 12.83 -50.49 -16.43
N ASP A 276 13.94 -50.23 -15.72
CA ASP A 276 15.06 -49.45 -16.22
C ASP A 276 15.74 -50.14 -17.41
N ARG A 277 15.93 -51.46 -17.35
CA ARG A 277 16.57 -52.26 -18.41
C ARG A 277 15.70 -52.42 -19.66
N TYR A 278 14.38 -52.41 -19.51
CA TYR A 278 13.43 -52.67 -20.59
C TYR A 278 13.59 -51.62 -21.71
N SER A 279 13.84 -52.06 -22.94
CA SER A 279 13.96 -51.15 -24.10
C SER A 279 12.72 -51.23 -24.97
N VAL A 280 11.97 -50.13 -25.06
CA VAL A 280 10.76 -50.06 -25.89
C VAL A 280 11.10 -50.15 -27.38
N VAL A 281 10.42 -51.04 -28.10
CA VAL A 281 10.58 -51.27 -29.53
C VAL A 281 9.22 -51.41 -30.20
N THR A 282 8.88 -50.43 -31.04
CA THR A 282 7.60 -50.35 -31.75
C THR A 282 7.71 -50.69 -33.25
N SER A 283 8.87 -51.16 -33.70
CA SER A 283 9.11 -51.56 -35.11
C SER A 283 10.06 -52.76 -35.18
N VAL A 284 9.91 -53.59 -36.21
CA VAL A 284 10.69 -54.83 -36.37
C VAL A 284 12.20 -54.53 -36.41
N THR A 285 12.97 -55.24 -35.60
CA THR A 285 14.44 -55.17 -35.58
C THR A 285 15.06 -56.54 -35.81
N ALA A 286 16.38 -56.62 -36.01
CA ALA A 286 17.07 -57.91 -36.13
C ALA A 286 17.02 -58.74 -34.82
N GLN A 287 16.59 -58.13 -33.71
CA GLN A 287 16.55 -58.72 -32.37
C GLN A 287 15.12 -58.87 -31.80
N ARG A 288 14.10 -58.19 -32.35
CA ARG A 288 12.68 -58.31 -31.92
C ARG A 288 11.75 -58.48 -33.14
N PRO A 289 11.09 -59.66 -33.29
CA PRO A 289 10.13 -59.93 -34.37
C PRO A 289 8.80 -59.20 -34.16
N ALA A 290 7.92 -59.23 -35.16
CA ALA A 290 6.70 -58.42 -35.20
C ALA A 290 5.68 -58.76 -34.08
N ASP A 291 5.68 -59.99 -33.60
CA ASP A 291 4.83 -60.51 -32.52
C ASP A 291 5.34 -60.19 -31.11
N GLU A 292 6.51 -59.56 -30.99
CA GLU A 292 7.10 -59.11 -29.72
C GLU A 292 7.23 -57.58 -29.63
N LEU A 293 6.55 -56.84 -30.52
CA LEU A 293 6.58 -55.37 -30.53
C LEU A 293 5.70 -54.79 -29.43
N ASP A 294 6.17 -53.68 -28.88
CA ASP A 294 5.45 -52.92 -27.86
C ASP A 294 4.35 -52.07 -28.50
N VAL A 295 3.16 -52.08 -27.89
CA VAL A 295 1.99 -51.35 -28.39
C VAL A 295 1.93 -49.99 -27.70
N GLN A 296 1.89 -48.92 -28.50
CA GLN A 296 1.66 -47.56 -28.01
C GLN A 296 0.20 -47.40 -27.59
N LEU A 297 -0.03 -46.76 -26.47
CA LEU A 297 -1.37 -46.39 -26.03
C LEU A 297 -1.96 -45.35 -26.99
N ASP A 298 -3.26 -45.49 -27.28
CA ASP A 298 -4.04 -44.44 -27.93
C ASP A 298 -4.42 -43.33 -26.94
N ASN A 299 -5.02 -42.23 -27.44
CA ASN A 299 -5.32 -41.06 -26.61
C ASN A 299 -6.33 -41.35 -25.48
N ASP A 300 -7.29 -42.26 -25.70
CA ASP A 300 -8.29 -42.62 -24.67
C ASP A 300 -7.61 -43.42 -23.55
N GLN A 301 -6.75 -44.37 -23.92
CA GLN A 301 -5.95 -45.14 -22.98
C GLN A 301 -4.95 -44.26 -22.22
N VAL A 302 -4.33 -43.29 -22.89
CA VAL A 302 -3.44 -42.31 -22.22
C VAL A 302 -4.23 -41.45 -21.25
N LEU A 303 -5.41 -40.93 -21.63
CA LEU A 303 -6.23 -40.13 -20.73
C LEU A 303 -6.65 -40.93 -19.48
N ALA A 304 -7.10 -42.18 -19.64
CA ALA A 304 -7.43 -43.03 -18.51
C ALA A 304 -6.25 -43.16 -17.52
N MET A 305 -5.03 -43.34 -18.05
CA MET A 305 -3.81 -43.34 -17.22
C MET A 305 -3.52 -41.99 -16.56
N PHE A 306 -3.78 -40.86 -17.23
CA PHE A 306 -3.67 -39.53 -16.63
C PHE A 306 -4.65 -39.35 -15.46
N ILE A 307 -5.88 -39.82 -15.58
CA ILE A 307 -6.88 -39.77 -14.49
C ILE A 307 -6.47 -40.66 -13.32
N ASP A 308 -6.01 -41.88 -13.60
CA ASP A 308 -5.49 -42.78 -12.55
C ASP A 308 -4.30 -42.15 -11.81
N ILE A 309 -3.37 -41.53 -12.55
CA ILE A 309 -2.24 -40.80 -11.97
C ILE A 309 -2.72 -39.59 -11.16
N TYR A 310 -3.66 -38.80 -11.69
CA TYR A 310 -4.21 -37.62 -11.03
C TYR A 310 -4.81 -37.99 -9.68
N ASN A 311 -5.71 -38.97 -9.63
CA ASN A 311 -6.34 -39.45 -8.39
C ASN A 311 -5.33 -40.02 -7.39
N TYR A 312 -4.27 -40.65 -7.90
CA TYR A 312 -3.21 -41.21 -7.06
C TYR A 312 -2.32 -40.13 -6.43
N ILE A 313 -1.99 -39.08 -7.18
CA ILE A 313 -1.13 -37.99 -6.75
C ILE A 313 -1.87 -36.97 -5.89
N TYR A 314 -3.13 -36.71 -6.23
CA TYR A 314 -4.02 -35.76 -5.57
C TYR A 314 -5.08 -36.47 -4.74
N SER A 315 -4.68 -37.45 -3.94
CA SER A 315 -5.61 -38.23 -3.10
C SER A 315 -6.36 -37.40 -2.04
N TYR A 316 -5.97 -36.13 -1.85
CA TYR A 316 -6.62 -35.15 -0.98
C TYR A 316 -7.66 -34.29 -1.71
N LYS A 317 -7.76 -34.43 -3.04
CA LYS A 317 -8.81 -33.82 -3.86
C LYS A 317 -9.89 -34.88 -4.15
N ASP A 318 -11.07 -34.43 -4.56
CA ASP A 318 -12.13 -35.33 -5.00
C ASP A 318 -11.68 -36.21 -6.17
N ALA A 319 -11.94 -37.52 -6.05
CA ALA A 319 -11.53 -38.48 -7.05
C ALA A 319 -12.35 -38.34 -8.34
N VAL A 320 -11.66 -38.19 -9.46
CA VAL A 320 -12.27 -38.12 -10.79
C VAL A 320 -12.60 -39.54 -11.26
N THR A 321 -13.88 -39.83 -11.51
CA THR A 321 -14.36 -41.17 -11.91
C THR A 321 -15.20 -41.11 -13.18
N GLY A 322 -15.36 -42.25 -13.87
CA GLY A 322 -16.23 -42.35 -15.06
C GLY A 322 -15.61 -41.84 -16.38
N VAL A 323 -14.45 -41.19 -16.33
CA VAL A 323 -13.72 -40.73 -17.52
C VAL A 323 -12.96 -41.89 -18.17
N THR A 324 -13.38 -42.30 -19.38
CA THR A 324 -12.80 -43.45 -20.09
C THR A 324 -12.39 -43.16 -21.53
N THR A 325 -12.83 -42.04 -22.10
CA THR A 325 -12.50 -41.59 -23.46
C THR A 325 -12.32 -40.09 -23.46
N VAL A 326 -11.54 -39.56 -24.40
CA VAL A 326 -11.32 -38.12 -24.58
C VAL A 326 -12.64 -37.41 -24.87
N ASP A 327 -13.46 -37.94 -25.78
CA ASP A 327 -14.77 -37.35 -26.10
C ASP A 327 -15.71 -37.37 -24.89
N GLY A 328 -15.69 -38.44 -24.10
CA GLY A 328 -16.46 -38.53 -22.86
C GLY A 328 -16.03 -37.50 -21.82
N ALA A 329 -14.72 -37.27 -21.67
CA ALA A 329 -14.20 -36.23 -20.78
C ALA A 329 -14.57 -34.82 -21.25
N ILE A 330 -14.45 -34.56 -22.56
CA ILE A 330 -14.83 -33.28 -23.16
C ILE A 330 -16.34 -33.01 -22.96
N ALA A 331 -17.18 -34.03 -23.06
CA ALA A 331 -18.62 -33.92 -22.84
C ALA A 331 -19.02 -33.68 -21.37
N ASP A 332 -18.11 -33.90 -20.42
CA ASP A 332 -18.37 -33.81 -18.97
C ASP A 332 -17.50 -32.74 -18.27
N LEU A 333 -16.85 -31.85 -19.03
CA LEU A 333 -15.91 -30.84 -18.50
C LEU A 333 -16.48 -29.98 -17.37
N ASP A 334 -17.79 -29.68 -17.41
CA ASP A 334 -18.47 -28.89 -16.39
C ASP A 334 -18.47 -29.56 -15.01
N ASN A 335 -18.31 -30.89 -14.95
CA ASN A 335 -18.24 -31.67 -13.71
C ASN A 335 -16.79 -32.09 -13.38
N LEU A 336 -15.79 -31.60 -14.12
CA LEU A 336 -14.38 -31.98 -13.97
C LEU A 336 -13.50 -30.79 -13.55
N PRO A 337 -12.51 -30.99 -12.67
CA PRO A 337 -11.66 -29.91 -12.14
C PRO A 337 -10.53 -29.51 -13.09
N PHE A 338 -10.72 -29.64 -14.41
CA PHE A 338 -9.64 -29.56 -15.39
C PHE A 338 -9.61 -28.26 -16.18
N THR A 339 -10.59 -27.38 -15.99
CA THR A 339 -10.63 -26.08 -16.67
C THR A 339 -9.89 -25.04 -15.83
N LYS A 340 -8.89 -24.40 -16.44
CA LYS A 340 -8.12 -23.29 -15.85
C LYS A 340 -8.18 -22.08 -16.77
N ALA A 341 -8.35 -20.90 -16.18
CA ALA A 341 -8.28 -19.64 -16.90
C ALA A 341 -6.83 -19.29 -17.27
N TYR A 342 -6.68 -18.38 -18.24
CA TYR A 342 -5.35 -17.93 -18.67
C TYR A 342 -4.51 -17.31 -17.53
N ALA A 343 -5.18 -16.60 -16.63
CA ALA A 343 -4.56 -15.91 -15.49
C ALA A 343 -4.05 -16.89 -14.41
N ASP A 344 -4.69 -18.06 -14.27
CA ASP A 344 -4.40 -19.06 -13.22
C ASP A 344 -3.02 -19.73 -13.39
N PHE A 345 -2.32 -19.48 -14.50
CA PHE A 345 -0.97 -20.00 -14.70
C PHE A 345 0.06 -19.00 -14.19
N SER A 346 0.52 -19.20 -12.95
CA SER A 346 1.64 -18.46 -12.35
C SER A 346 2.94 -18.59 -13.17
N ASN A 347 3.20 -19.78 -13.73
CA ASN A 347 4.39 -20.07 -14.53
C ASN A 347 4.18 -19.79 -16.04
N THR A 348 4.73 -18.67 -16.52
CA THR A 348 4.62 -18.24 -17.92
C THR A 348 5.20 -19.23 -18.95
N SER A 349 6.22 -20.00 -18.56
CA SER A 349 6.84 -21.01 -19.44
C SER A 349 5.96 -22.27 -19.58
N LEU A 350 5.33 -22.70 -18.48
CA LEU A 350 4.32 -23.76 -18.51
C LEU A 350 3.12 -23.32 -19.35
N ARG A 351 2.60 -22.10 -19.11
CA ARG A 351 1.51 -21.52 -19.90
C ARG A 351 1.84 -21.55 -21.39
N SER A 352 2.98 -20.97 -21.79
CA SER A 352 3.41 -20.96 -23.19
C SER A 352 3.50 -22.37 -23.79
N TYR A 353 3.93 -23.37 -23.02
CA TYR A 353 4.00 -24.75 -23.49
C TYR A 353 2.62 -25.37 -23.73
N VAL A 354 1.68 -25.25 -22.79
CA VAL A 354 0.34 -25.87 -22.93
C VAL A 354 -0.54 -25.17 -23.96
N TYR A 355 -0.36 -23.86 -24.16
CA TYR A 355 -1.05 -23.12 -25.22
C TYR A 355 -0.45 -23.41 -26.60
N SER A 356 0.87 -23.26 -26.76
CA SER A 356 1.49 -23.22 -28.09
C SER A 356 2.12 -24.54 -28.55
N THR A 357 2.35 -25.52 -27.67
CA THR A 357 2.99 -26.80 -28.04
C THR A 357 2.04 -27.99 -28.01
N LEU A 358 1.12 -28.03 -27.03
CA LEU A 358 0.12 -29.10 -26.96
C LEU A 358 -1.07 -28.79 -27.87
N SER A 359 -1.53 -29.78 -28.61
CA SER A 359 -2.58 -29.66 -29.62
C SER A 359 -3.77 -30.57 -29.33
N THR A 360 -4.97 -30.13 -29.71
CA THR A 360 -6.21 -30.90 -29.68
C THR A 360 -6.49 -31.63 -31.01
N GLU A 361 -5.64 -31.45 -32.04
CA GLU A 361 -5.81 -32.13 -33.32
C GLU A 361 -5.44 -33.62 -33.25
N GLU A 362 -6.08 -34.44 -34.08
CA GLU A 362 -5.88 -35.91 -34.11
C GLU A 362 -4.42 -36.31 -34.40
N SER A 363 -3.72 -35.56 -35.27
CA SER A 363 -2.30 -35.75 -35.57
C SER A 363 -1.33 -34.95 -34.69
N GLY A 364 -1.85 -34.12 -33.79
CA GLY A 364 -1.09 -33.24 -32.91
C GLY A 364 -0.50 -33.95 -31.68
N THR A 365 0.47 -33.32 -31.01
CA THR A 365 0.95 -33.82 -29.71
C THR A 365 0.01 -33.35 -28.61
N ARG A 366 -0.88 -34.23 -28.15
CA ARG A 366 -1.91 -33.90 -27.15
C ARG A 366 -1.42 -33.88 -25.70
N PHE A 367 -0.34 -34.59 -25.39
CA PHE A 367 0.14 -34.75 -24.02
C PHE A 367 1.67 -34.80 -23.92
N THR A 368 2.17 -34.62 -22.70
CA THR A 368 3.58 -34.81 -22.35
C THR A 368 3.88 -36.28 -22.06
N ALA A 369 4.61 -36.96 -22.94
CA ALA A 369 5.00 -38.36 -22.68
C ALA A 369 6.12 -38.50 -21.62
N ALA A 370 6.95 -37.49 -21.40
CA ALA A 370 7.97 -37.49 -20.36
C ALA A 370 7.76 -36.27 -19.44
N PRO A 371 7.99 -36.40 -18.12
CA PRO A 371 7.87 -35.27 -17.20
C PRO A 371 8.78 -34.12 -17.62
N ARG A 372 8.22 -32.91 -17.70
CA ARG A 372 8.96 -31.70 -18.11
C ARG A 372 9.11 -30.73 -16.95
N SER A 373 10.29 -30.13 -16.81
CA SER A 373 10.55 -29.15 -15.77
C SER A 373 10.07 -27.76 -16.21
N TYR A 374 9.29 -27.10 -15.36
CA TYR A 374 8.92 -25.70 -15.47
C TYR A 374 9.06 -25.07 -14.08
N GLY A 375 9.90 -24.05 -13.95
CA GLY A 375 10.27 -23.51 -12.64
C GLY A 375 10.94 -24.59 -11.77
N ASN A 376 10.46 -24.76 -10.54
CA ASN A 376 11.00 -25.73 -9.57
C ASN A 376 10.33 -27.11 -9.62
N ASN A 377 9.26 -27.27 -10.41
CA ASN A 377 8.46 -28.48 -10.46
C ASN A 377 8.61 -29.21 -11.79
N TYR A 378 8.11 -30.45 -11.83
CA TYR A 378 7.95 -31.25 -13.03
C TYR A 378 6.47 -31.43 -13.33
N TYR A 379 6.09 -31.46 -14.59
CA TYR A 379 4.69 -31.55 -14.98
C TYR A 379 4.47 -32.66 -16.00
N LEU A 380 3.32 -33.33 -15.85
CA LEU A 380 2.64 -34.00 -16.94
C LEU A 380 1.37 -33.22 -17.27
N ALA A 381 1.09 -33.02 -18.55
CA ALA A 381 -0.08 -32.32 -19.04
C ALA A 381 -0.73 -33.11 -20.18
N PHE A 382 -2.04 -33.24 -20.13
CA PHE A 382 -2.88 -33.77 -21.22
C PHE A 382 -3.91 -32.72 -21.60
N LYS A 383 -3.85 -32.20 -22.83
CA LYS A 383 -4.78 -31.16 -23.30
C LYS A 383 -6.07 -31.81 -23.79
N LEU A 384 -7.18 -31.49 -23.13
CA LEU A 384 -8.52 -31.97 -23.50
C LEU A 384 -9.12 -31.06 -24.57
N LYS A 385 -9.22 -29.77 -24.26
CA LYS A 385 -9.92 -28.78 -25.06
C LYS A 385 -9.29 -27.39 -24.93
N SER A 386 -9.19 -26.68 -26.04
CA SER A 386 -9.04 -25.22 -26.06
C SER A 386 -10.46 -24.65 -26.12
N HIS A 387 -10.83 -23.75 -25.20
CA HIS A 387 -12.11 -23.05 -25.28
C HIS A 387 -11.98 -21.77 -26.11
N ASP A 388 -11.41 -21.92 -27.30
CA ASP A 388 -11.11 -20.84 -28.24
C ASP A 388 -12.18 -20.68 -29.32
N GLU A 389 -13.32 -21.38 -29.22
CA GLU A 389 -14.38 -21.32 -30.25
C GLU A 389 -14.86 -19.89 -30.48
N ASP A 390 -15.10 -19.15 -29.40
CA ASP A 390 -15.50 -17.75 -29.48
C ASP A 390 -14.44 -16.93 -30.19
N GLN A 391 -13.15 -17.18 -29.94
CA GLN A 391 -12.05 -16.45 -30.61
C GLN A 391 -11.89 -16.84 -32.08
N GLN A 392 -12.09 -18.12 -32.42
CA GLN A 392 -12.04 -18.60 -33.80
C GLN A 392 -13.14 -17.99 -34.67
N GLU A 393 -14.31 -17.71 -34.10
CA GLU A 393 -15.38 -16.98 -34.80
C GLU A 393 -15.03 -15.51 -35.06
N LEU A 394 -14.02 -14.96 -34.36
CA LEU A 394 -13.59 -13.58 -34.53
C LEU A 394 -12.54 -13.41 -35.62
N VAL A 395 -11.92 -14.47 -36.15
CA VAL A 395 -10.78 -14.37 -37.08
C VAL A 395 -11.09 -14.91 -38.47
N ASP A 396 -10.39 -14.39 -39.47
CA ASP A 396 -10.48 -14.83 -40.87
C ASP A 396 -9.56 -16.03 -41.20
N GLU A 397 -9.48 -16.41 -42.48
CA GLU A 397 -8.66 -17.54 -42.94
C GLU A 397 -7.14 -17.33 -42.79
N ASP A 398 -6.69 -16.10 -42.51
CA ASP A 398 -5.30 -15.73 -42.26
C ASP A 398 -5.02 -15.48 -40.75
N ASP A 399 -5.91 -15.94 -39.86
CA ASP A 399 -5.86 -15.75 -38.39
C ASP A 399 -5.88 -14.26 -37.96
N LYS A 400 -6.51 -13.38 -38.75
CA LYS A 400 -6.66 -11.95 -38.41
C LYS A 400 -8.06 -11.63 -37.94
N LEU A 401 -8.19 -10.67 -37.02
CA LEU A 401 -9.50 -10.25 -36.50
C LEU A 401 -10.40 -9.73 -37.64
N ILE A 402 -11.63 -10.25 -37.69
CA ILE A 402 -12.71 -9.77 -38.55
C ILE A 402 -13.23 -8.44 -37.97
N ILE A 403 -12.70 -7.35 -38.51
CA ILE A 403 -13.01 -6.01 -38.03
C ILE A 403 -14.33 -5.49 -38.58
N TYR A 404 -14.69 -5.82 -39.82
CA TYR A 404 -15.87 -5.28 -40.51
C TYR A 404 -16.92 -6.36 -40.79
N THR A 405 -18.19 -5.97 -40.80
CA THR A 405 -19.32 -6.86 -41.11
C THR A 405 -19.36 -7.29 -42.58
N ASP A 406 -18.78 -6.51 -43.49
CA ASP A 406 -18.66 -6.82 -44.91
C ASP A 406 -17.48 -6.09 -45.59
N ASP A 407 -17.22 -6.44 -46.86
CA ASP A 407 -16.17 -5.86 -47.69
C ASP A 407 -16.33 -4.35 -47.98
N THR A 408 -17.49 -3.76 -47.66
CA THR A 408 -17.71 -2.32 -47.85
C THR A 408 -17.03 -1.48 -46.76
N LYS A 409 -16.54 -2.12 -45.68
CA LYS A 409 -15.80 -1.51 -44.56
C LYS A 409 -16.50 -0.32 -43.92
N LYS A 410 -17.83 -0.40 -43.81
CA LYS A 410 -18.66 0.67 -43.23
C LYS A 410 -18.95 0.46 -41.76
N ASP A 411 -19.33 -0.76 -41.40
CA ASP A 411 -19.82 -1.11 -40.07
C ASP A 411 -18.87 -2.12 -39.43
N LEU A 412 -18.40 -1.82 -38.22
CA LEU A 412 -17.58 -2.72 -37.42
C LEU A 412 -18.41 -3.92 -36.96
N THR A 413 -17.76 -5.07 -36.78
CA THR A 413 -18.37 -6.17 -36.02
C THR A 413 -18.60 -5.76 -34.57
N ALA A 414 -19.53 -6.41 -33.87
CA ALA A 414 -19.83 -6.09 -32.47
C ALA A 414 -18.59 -6.17 -31.57
N THR A 415 -17.75 -7.19 -31.78
CA THR A 415 -16.50 -7.38 -31.04
C THR A 415 -15.44 -6.33 -31.38
N ALA A 416 -15.28 -5.98 -32.67
CA ALA A 416 -14.37 -4.91 -33.05
C ALA A 416 -14.82 -3.56 -32.48
N GLN A 417 -16.14 -3.32 -32.39
CA GLN A 417 -16.68 -2.15 -31.71
C GLN A 417 -16.35 -2.14 -30.21
N GLU A 418 -16.46 -3.28 -29.52
CA GLU A 418 -16.08 -3.40 -28.11
C GLU A 418 -14.60 -3.06 -27.90
N TYR A 419 -13.71 -3.60 -28.73
CA TYR A 419 -12.26 -3.32 -28.64
C TYR A 419 -11.96 -1.86 -28.98
N PHE A 420 -12.64 -1.30 -29.98
CA PHE A 420 -12.57 0.12 -30.26
C PHE A 420 -12.95 0.95 -29.03
N ASP A 421 -14.06 0.63 -28.38
CA ASP A 421 -14.53 1.33 -27.17
C ASP A 421 -13.53 1.22 -26.02
N LYS A 422 -12.89 0.06 -25.81
CA LYS A 422 -11.81 -0.11 -24.81
C LYS A 422 -10.56 0.70 -25.14
N ILE A 423 -10.18 0.80 -26.42
CA ILE A 423 -9.08 1.67 -26.86
C ILE A 423 -9.45 3.14 -26.60
N VAL A 424 -10.67 3.56 -26.92
CA VAL A 424 -11.17 4.91 -26.63
C VAL A 424 -11.12 5.21 -25.14
N GLU A 425 -11.63 4.32 -24.28
CA GLU A 425 -11.62 4.50 -22.82
C GLU A 425 -10.17 4.58 -22.28
N SER A 426 -9.24 3.77 -22.82
CA SER A 426 -7.82 3.83 -22.43
C SER A 426 -7.15 5.19 -22.73
N LYS A 427 -7.67 5.94 -23.71
CA LYS A 427 -7.23 7.31 -24.04
C LYS A 427 -7.89 8.36 -23.15
N LEU A 428 -9.02 8.07 -22.50
CA LEU A 428 -9.77 8.97 -21.59
C LEU A 428 -9.12 9.04 -20.19
N THR A 429 -7.82 9.30 -20.15
CA THR A 429 -7.06 9.41 -18.90
C THR A 429 -7.41 10.69 -18.13
N GLN A 430 -7.12 10.73 -16.82
CA GLN A 430 -7.29 11.94 -16.01
C GLN A 430 -6.50 13.14 -16.56
N THR A 431 -5.32 12.90 -17.14
CA THR A 431 -4.52 13.93 -17.79
C THR A 431 -5.23 14.49 -19.03
N TYR A 432 -5.83 13.63 -19.85
CA TYR A 432 -6.59 14.06 -21.02
C TYR A 432 -7.84 14.86 -20.62
N ILE A 433 -8.60 14.39 -19.62
CA ILE A 433 -9.78 15.10 -19.09
C ILE A 433 -9.37 16.50 -18.60
N ALA A 434 -8.29 16.61 -17.82
CA ALA A 434 -7.79 17.89 -17.32
C ALA A 434 -7.33 18.82 -18.45
N SER A 435 -6.70 18.29 -19.51
CA SER A 435 -6.30 19.07 -20.69
C SER A 435 -7.52 19.67 -21.38
N LYS A 436 -8.55 18.86 -21.67
CA LYS A 436 -9.77 19.33 -22.34
C LYS A 436 -10.55 20.33 -21.50
N ALA A 437 -10.60 20.13 -20.19
CA ALA A 437 -11.21 21.12 -19.31
C ALA A 437 -10.47 22.46 -19.35
N SER A 438 -9.14 22.43 -19.40
CA SER A 438 -8.30 23.63 -19.49
C SER A 438 -8.46 24.36 -20.82
N GLU A 439 -8.47 23.63 -21.95
CA GLU A 439 -8.73 24.18 -23.29
C GLU A 439 -10.08 24.91 -23.35
N ARG A 440 -11.15 24.30 -22.82
CA ARG A 440 -12.49 24.90 -22.78
C ARG A 440 -12.52 26.18 -21.94
N LEU A 441 -11.74 26.21 -20.85
CA LEU A 441 -11.64 27.38 -19.97
C LEU A 441 -10.89 28.54 -20.64
N GLU A 442 -9.83 28.25 -21.39
CA GLU A 442 -9.10 29.24 -22.21
C GLU A 442 -10.02 29.88 -23.27
N ASP A 443 -10.84 29.07 -23.94
CA ASP A 443 -11.78 29.54 -24.96
C ASP A 443 -12.91 30.42 -24.40
N ALA A 444 -13.25 30.25 -23.12
CA ALA A 444 -14.33 30.99 -22.46
C ALA A 444 -14.00 32.48 -22.21
N LYS A 445 -12.72 32.88 -22.33
CA LYS A 445 -12.25 34.28 -22.23
C LYS A 445 -12.75 35.00 -20.99
N VAL A 446 -12.44 34.44 -19.82
CA VAL A 446 -12.86 34.96 -18.52
C VAL A 446 -12.20 36.33 -18.25
N THR A 447 -13.01 37.30 -17.83
CA THR A 447 -12.54 38.62 -17.38
C THR A 447 -12.59 38.73 -15.87
N ILE A 448 -11.47 39.04 -15.22
CA ILE A 448 -11.34 39.19 -13.76
C ILE A 448 -11.31 40.68 -13.38
N TYR A 449 -12.11 41.05 -12.39
CA TYR A 449 -12.24 42.43 -11.88
C TYR A 449 -11.41 42.70 -10.62
N ASP A 450 -10.83 41.65 -10.04
CA ASP A 450 -9.94 41.71 -8.88
C ASP A 450 -8.48 41.46 -9.31
N SER A 451 -7.61 42.47 -9.14
CA SER A 451 -6.21 42.38 -9.54
C SER A 451 -5.40 41.33 -8.76
N LEU A 452 -5.79 41.01 -7.52
CA LEU A 452 -5.12 40.00 -6.71
C LEU A 452 -5.46 38.59 -7.21
N LEU A 453 -6.75 38.30 -7.39
CA LEU A 453 -7.19 37.01 -7.93
C LEU A 453 -6.63 36.78 -9.34
N HIS A 454 -6.65 37.81 -10.18
CA HIS A 454 -6.04 37.75 -11.52
C HIS A 454 -4.56 37.39 -11.45
N LEU A 455 -3.82 37.99 -10.53
CA LEU A 455 -2.40 37.72 -10.35
C LEU A 455 -2.12 36.25 -9.99
N TYR A 456 -2.91 35.66 -9.08
CA TYR A 456 -2.77 34.25 -8.70
C TYR A 456 -3.21 33.29 -9.81
N LEU A 457 -4.32 33.60 -10.50
CA LEU A 457 -4.79 32.79 -11.62
C LEU A 457 -3.78 32.77 -12.78
N ASN A 458 -3.18 33.92 -13.08
CA ASN A 458 -2.18 34.05 -14.16
C ASN A 458 -0.83 33.39 -13.86
N GLN A 459 -0.58 32.88 -12.66
CA GLN A 459 0.61 32.04 -12.44
C GLN A 459 0.54 30.71 -13.19
N ASN A 460 -0.66 30.18 -13.37
CA ASN A 460 -0.88 28.83 -13.88
C ASN A 460 -1.57 28.79 -15.24
N SER A 461 -2.21 29.89 -15.66
CA SER A 461 -2.90 29.95 -16.94
C SER A 461 -3.07 31.38 -17.45
N ASP A 462 -2.80 31.59 -18.74
CA ASP A 462 -3.05 32.86 -19.43
C ASP A 462 -4.52 33.02 -19.89
N ALA A 463 -5.41 32.10 -19.51
CA ALA A 463 -6.85 32.11 -19.84
C ALA A 463 -7.59 33.37 -19.37
N TYR A 464 -7.05 34.08 -18.38
CA TYR A 464 -7.75 35.13 -17.66
C TYR A 464 -7.28 36.52 -18.07
N ALA A 465 -8.22 37.36 -18.49
CA ALA A 465 -7.96 38.76 -18.81
C ALA A 465 -8.32 39.68 -17.62
N LEU A 466 -7.44 40.60 -17.27
CA LEU A 466 -7.75 41.64 -16.29
C LEU A 466 -8.71 42.69 -16.89
N ALA A 467 -9.73 43.07 -16.13
CA ALA A 467 -10.71 44.07 -16.55
C ALA A 467 -10.07 45.46 -16.79
N LYS A 468 -10.61 46.22 -17.74
CA LYS A 468 -10.14 47.59 -18.05
C LYS A 468 -10.65 48.66 -17.08
N LYS A 469 -11.72 48.36 -16.33
CA LYS A 469 -12.37 49.25 -15.36
C LYS A 469 -12.71 48.45 -14.11
N SER A 470 -12.58 49.08 -12.95
CA SER A 470 -12.96 48.45 -11.69
C SER A 470 -14.46 48.23 -11.61
N SER A 471 -14.85 47.11 -11.00
CA SER A 471 -16.21 46.87 -10.53
C SER A 471 -16.26 47.08 -9.03
N LYS A 472 -17.43 47.44 -8.51
CA LYS A 472 -17.66 47.44 -7.06
C LYS A 472 -18.22 46.12 -6.57
N SER A 473 -18.92 45.37 -7.42
CA SER A 473 -19.76 44.24 -7.03
C SER A 473 -19.43 42.93 -7.75
N LEU A 474 -18.52 42.94 -8.74
CA LEU A 474 -18.17 41.75 -9.52
C LEU A 474 -16.70 41.37 -9.29
N VAL A 475 -16.45 40.06 -9.23
CA VAL A 475 -15.09 39.49 -9.19
C VAL A 475 -14.67 38.91 -10.54
N ALA A 476 -15.61 38.31 -11.29
CA ALA A 476 -15.34 37.73 -12.60
C ALA A 476 -16.56 37.82 -13.53
N LYS A 477 -16.30 37.73 -14.84
CA LYS A 477 -17.33 37.65 -15.89
C LYS A 477 -16.89 36.71 -17.01
N MET A 478 -17.80 35.86 -17.46
CA MET A 478 -17.61 34.89 -18.54
C MET A 478 -18.84 34.94 -19.46
N GLY A 479 -18.73 35.60 -20.62
CA GLY A 479 -19.89 35.90 -21.47
C GLY A 479 -20.94 36.72 -20.71
N ASP A 480 -22.16 36.18 -20.59
CA ASP A 480 -23.27 36.78 -19.84
C ASP A 480 -23.31 36.34 -18.36
N PHE A 481 -22.47 35.37 -17.96
CA PHE A 481 -22.38 34.93 -16.57
C PHE A 481 -21.48 35.88 -15.78
N GLU A 482 -21.99 36.36 -14.64
CA GLU A 482 -21.29 37.28 -13.76
C GLU A 482 -21.17 36.65 -12.37
N VAL A 483 -19.95 36.67 -11.81
CA VAL A 483 -19.70 36.24 -10.44
C VAL A 483 -19.63 37.49 -9.57
N SER A 484 -20.58 37.62 -8.65
CA SER A 484 -20.63 38.74 -7.71
C SER A 484 -19.64 38.53 -6.55
N VAL A 485 -19.23 39.63 -5.90
CA VAL A 485 -18.41 39.55 -4.67
C VAL A 485 -19.15 38.79 -3.58
N ASP A 486 -20.45 39.03 -3.41
CA ASP A 486 -21.25 38.43 -2.33
C ASP A 486 -21.36 36.91 -2.52
N THR A 487 -21.59 36.45 -3.75
CA THR A 487 -21.59 35.01 -4.09
C THR A 487 -20.23 34.37 -3.82
N PHE A 488 -19.15 35.03 -4.24
CA PHE A 488 -17.81 34.51 -4.06
C PHE A 488 -17.39 34.50 -2.58
N PHE A 489 -17.75 35.54 -1.81
CA PHE A 489 -17.48 35.62 -0.39
C PHE A 489 -18.20 34.51 0.38
N ALA A 490 -19.47 34.23 0.09
CA ALA A 490 -20.22 33.15 0.74
C ALA A 490 -19.57 31.76 0.49
N GLU A 491 -19.14 31.49 -0.75
CA GLU A 491 -18.42 30.25 -1.08
C GLU A 491 -17.04 30.18 -0.38
N LEU A 492 -16.31 31.30 -0.29
CA LEU A 492 -15.05 31.35 0.45
C LEU A 492 -15.24 31.13 1.95
N GLU A 493 -16.21 31.83 2.57
CA GLU A 493 -16.46 31.76 4.01
C GLU A 493 -16.85 30.35 4.43
N SER A 494 -17.75 29.70 3.68
CA SER A 494 -18.20 28.34 3.97
C SER A 494 -17.07 27.29 3.92
N ARG A 495 -15.96 27.56 3.21
CA ARG A 495 -14.84 26.62 3.06
C ARG A 495 -13.62 27.02 3.90
N LEU A 496 -13.31 28.31 3.95
CA LEU A 496 -12.05 28.87 4.48
C LEU A 496 -12.27 29.87 5.63
N GLY A 497 -13.47 30.40 5.82
CA GLY A 497 -13.71 31.55 6.69
C GLY A 497 -13.26 31.33 8.13
N VAL A 498 -13.68 30.22 8.74
CA VAL A 498 -13.32 29.88 10.12
C VAL A 498 -11.81 29.64 10.27
N SER A 499 -11.19 28.84 9.42
CA SER A 499 -9.75 28.51 9.51
C SER A 499 -8.87 29.74 9.25
N VAL A 500 -9.19 30.55 8.24
CA VAL A 500 -8.44 31.79 7.94
C VAL A 500 -8.60 32.82 9.06
N ALA A 501 -9.80 32.97 9.64
CA ALA A 501 -10.02 33.86 10.77
C ALA A 501 -9.22 33.43 12.01
N ILE A 502 -9.13 32.13 12.30
CA ILE A 502 -8.29 31.59 13.37
C ILE A 502 -6.81 31.91 13.11
N ASP A 503 -6.30 31.66 11.90
CA ASP A 503 -4.92 31.98 11.52
C ASP A 503 -4.60 33.47 11.65
N MET A 504 -5.54 34.34 11.29
CA MET A 504 -5.42 35.79 11.49
C MET A 504 -5.40 36.15 12.97
N ALA A 505 -6.31 35.59 13.78
CA ALA A 505 -6.38 35.86 15.20
C ALA A 505 -5.12 35.39 15.94
N LEU A 506 -4.61 34.20 15.61
CA LEU A 506 -3.35 33.68 16.16
C LEU A 506 -2.17 34.62 15.89
N ARG A 507 -2.06 35.17 14.67
CA ARG A 507 -1.02 36.15 14.34
C ARG A 507 -1.12 37.39 15.22
N GLU A 508 -2.32 37.93 15.43
CA GLU A 508 -2.52 39.10 16.29
C GLU A 508 -2.21 38.81 17.77
N VAL A 509 -2.63 37.65 18.28
CA VAL A 509 -2.32 37.21 19.66
C VAL A 509 -0.82 37.04 19.87
N LEU A 510 -0.12 36.39 18.94
CA LEU A 510 1.33 36.20 19.02
C LEU A 510 2.09 37.54 18.92
N LYS A 511 1.67 38.45 18.04
CA LYS A 511 2.28 39.79 17.94
C LYS A 511 2.10 40.63 19.20
N ALA A 512 0.97 40.48 19.89
CA ALA A 512 0.67 41.18 21.12
C ALA A 512 1.33 40.57 22.37
N SER A 513 2.01 39.43 22.22
CA SER A 513 2.63 38.69 23.33
C SER A 513 4.04 39.18 23.67
N ASP A 514 4.52 38.80 24.85
CA ASP A 514 5.90 39.06 25.31
C ASP A 514 6.98 38.33 24.46
N TYR A 515 6.58 37.45 23.52
CA TYR A 515 7.51 36.85 22.56
C TYR A 515 8.06 37.86 21.56
N GLN A 516 7.31 38.92 21.27
CA GLN A 516 7.75 39.99 20.37
C GLN A 516 9.04 40.66 20.86
N ASP A 517 9.20 40.81 22.18
CA ASP A 517 10.38 41.44 22.79
C ASP A 517 11.66 40.57 22.70
N GLN A 518 11.52 39.28 22.39
CA GLN A 518 12.65 38.37 22.20
C GLN A 518 13.27 38.45 20.81
N ILE A 519 12.59 39.08 19.84
CA ILE A 519 13.14 39.30 18.51
C ILE A 519 14.13 40.46 18.56
N THR A 520 15.43 40.13 18.53
CA THR A 520 16.50 41.10 18.68
C THR A 520 16.64 42.01 17.46
N ALA A 521 17.20 43.21 17.66
CA ALA A 521 17.55 44.11 16.56
C ALA A 521 18.56 43.49 15.57
N ALA A 522 19.40 42.56 16.04
CA ALA A 522 20.33 41.82 15.19
C ALA A 522 19.59 40.84 14.26
N GLN A 523 18.65 40.05 14.80
CA GLN A 523 17.78 39.17 14.00
C GLN A 523 16.95 39.97 12.99
N MET A 524 16.35 41.09 13.40
CA MET A 524 15.59 41.94 12.47
C MET A 524 16.45 42.47 11.32
N LYS A 525 17.70 42.85 11.59
CA LYS A 525 18.66 43.25 10.56
C LYS A 525 19.04 42.10 9.62
N GLU A 526 19.16 40.89 10.16
CA GLU A 526 19.38 39.68 9.37
C GLU A 526 18.19 39.38 8.46
N TYR A 527 16.97 39.36 8.99
CA TYR A 527 15.74 39.16 8.22
C TYR A 527 15.62 40.15 7.06
N LYS A 528 15.92 41.42 7.33
CA LYS A 528 15.98 42.45 6.29
C LYS A 528 17.04 42.17 5.23
N THR A 529 18.25 41.78 5.63
CA THR A 529 19.35 41.46 4.71
C THR A 529 19.01 40.25 3.83
N ASN A 530 18.37 39.24 4.41
CA ASN A 530 17.92 38.03 3.70
C ASN A 530 16.83 38.39 2.68
N MET A 531 15.81 39.15 3.08
CA MET A 531 14.74 39.61 2.17
C MET A 531 15.28 40.51 1.06
N GLU A 532 16.19 41.45 1.35
CA GLU A 532 16.85 42.28 0.34
C GLU A 532 17.66 41.44 -0.66
N THR A 533 18.29 40.36 -0.19
CA THR A 533 19.03 39.42 -1.04
C THR A 533 18.10 38.68 -1.99
N ILE A 534 16.99 38.13 -1.48
CA ILE A 534 15.95 37.48 -2.29
C ILE A 534 15.43 38.44 -3.35
N ILE A 535 15.09 39.69 -2.98
CA ILE A 535 14.57 40.68 -3.91
C ILE A 535 15.60 41.05 -4.99
N LYS A 536 16.88 41.08 -4.64
CA LYS A 536 17.97 41.29 -5.60
C LYS A 536 18.10 40.09 -6.55
N GLN A 537 18.05 38.86 -6.05
CA GLN A 537 18.11 37.64 -6.85
C GLN A 537 16.93 37.55 -7.83
N PHE A 538 15.72 37.89 -7.36
CA PHE A 538 14.55 38.04 -8.22
C PHE A 538 14.80 39.02 -9.37
N GLY A 539 15.32 40.22 -9.07
CA GLY A 539 15.65 41.23 -10.08
C GLY A 539 16.75 40.79 -11.06
N GLN A 540 17.53 39.77 -10.72
CA GLN A 540 18.56 39.16 -11.55
C GLN A 540 18.05 37.93 -12.35
N GLY A 541 16.77 37.59 -12.25
CA GLY A 541 16.16 36.48 -12.97
C GLY A 541 16.38 35.10 -12.32
N TYR A 542 16.87 35.03 -11.08
CA TYR A 542 17.25 33.76 -10.45
C TYR A 542 16.05 32.81 -10.20
N TYR A 543 14.84 33.36 -10.15
CA TYR A 543 13.61 32.60 -9.91
C TYR A 543 12.75 32.43 -11.17
N GLU A 544 13.28 32.71 -12.36
CA GLU A 544 12.54 32.59 -13.62
C GLU A 544 12.07 31.16 -13.87
N THR A 545 12.92 30.16 -13.61
CA THR A 545 12.57 28.73 -13.72
C THR A 545 11.53 28.29 -12.69
N SER A 546 11.33 29.07 -11.62
CA SER A 546 10.33 28.82 -10.58
C SER A 546 9.01 29.56 -10.85
N GLY A 547 8.85 30.16 -12.03
CA GLY A 547 7.63 30.90 -12.40
C GLY A 547 7.60 32.35 -11.93
N TYR A 548 8.72 32.90 -11.47
CA TYR A 548 8.83 34.29 -11.00
C TYR A 548 9.81 35.10 -11.86
N PRO A 549 9.48 35.37 -13.15
CA PRO A 549 10.35 36.14 -14.01
C PRO A 549 10.45 37.58 -13.51
N ALA A 550 11.64 38.19 -13.63
CA ALA A 550 11.87 39.58 -13.20
C ALA A 550 10.90 40.58 -13.86
N THR A 551 10.40 40.23 -15.06
CA THR A 551 9.40 40.99 -15.83
C THR A 551 8.07 41.17 -15.11
N MET A 552 7.70 40.29 -14.16
CA MET A 552 6.45 40.42 -13.41
C MET A 552 6.45 41.62 -12.45
N GLY A 553 7.64 42.14 -12.12
CA GLY A 553 7.83 43.27 -11.22
C GLY A 553 7.79 42.90 -9.73
N ARG A 554 8.52 43.68 -8.94
CA ARG A 554 8.75 43.41 -7.50
C ARG A 554 7.45 43.35 -6.68
N LYS A 555 6.46 44.18 -6.99
CA LYS A 555 5.19 44.21 -6.26
C LYS A 555 4.46 42.87 -6.37
N ASN A 556 4.34 42.37 -7.59
CA ASN A 556 3.66 41.11 -7.88
C ASN A 556 4.45 39.92 -7.33
N PHE A 557 5.78 39.99 -7.41
CA PHE A 557 6.65 39.00 -6.76
C PHE A 557 6.45 38.95 -5.24
N LEU A 558 6.45 40.09 -4.54
CA LEU A 558 6.21 40.16 -3.10
C LEU A 558 4.85 39.57 -2.71
N MET A 559 3.81 39.89 -3.49
CA MET A 559 2.47 39.37 -3.24
C MET A 559 2.40 37.86 -3.44
N LEU A 560 2.89 37.35 -4.57
CA LEU A 560 2.81 35.92 -4.89
C LEU A 560 3.70 35.05 -4.00
N ALA A 561 4.94 35.49 -3.75
CA ALA A 561 5.91 34.71 -2.98
C ALA A 561 5.73 34.84 -1.46
N PHE A 562 5.28 36.01 -0.97
CA PHE A 562 5.29 36.32 0.47
C PHE A 562 3.97 36.86 1.00
N ARG A 563 2.91 36.94 0.17
CA ARG A 563 1.60 37.49 0.55
C ARG A 563 1.71 38.91 1.12
N ALA A 564 2.59 39.72 0.55
CA ALA A 564 2.95 41.02 1.10
C ALA A 564 2.93 42.13 0.04
N SER A 565 2.52 43.32 0.45
CA SER A 565 2.53 44.53 -0.37
C SER A 565 3.83 45.33 -0.24
N SER A 566 4.63 45.06 0.79
CA SER A 566 5.90 45.73 1.08
C SER A 566 6.99 44.75 1.53
N ILE A 567 8.25 45.21 1.59
CA ILE A 567 9.34 44.38 2.17
C ILE A 567 9.12 44.18 3.66
N ASP A 568 8.69 45.22 4.38
CA ASP A 568 8.53 45.14 5.83
C ASP A 568 7.42 44.15 6.19
N GLU A 569 6.30 44.17 5.46
CA GLU A 569 5.22 43.18 5.58
C GLU A 569 5.68 41.77 5.17
N ALA A 570 6.52 41.64 4.14
CA ALA A 570 7.09 40.34 3.78
C ALA A 570 7.99 39.80 4.89
N ILE A 571 8.76 40.66 5.57
CA ILE A 571 9.55 40.29 6.73
C ILE A 571 8.64 39.85 7.87
N GLU A 572 7.55 40.58 8.11
CA GLU A 572 6.58 40.27 9.14
C GLU A 572 5.88 38.91 8.91
N ASN A 573 5.39 38.68 7.69
CA ASN A 573 4.68 37.46 7.33
C ASN A 573 5.57 36.21 7.32
N VAL A 574 6.85 36.36 6.95
CA VAL A 574 7.75 35.22 6.71
C VAL A 574 8.64 34.93 7.91
N TYR A 575 9.24 35.97 8.49
CA TYR A 575 10.26 35.80 9.54
C TYR A 575 9.68 36.07 10.92
N VAL A 576 8.99 37.19 11.12
CA VAL A 576 8.48 37.57 12.45
C VAL A 576 7.41 36.58 12.89
N SER A 577 6.39 36.34 12.07
CA SER A 577 5.30 35.42 12.41
C SER A 577 5.81 34.01 12.70
N ALA A 578 6.72 33.50 11.87
CA ALA A 578 7.31 32.17 12.06
C ALA A 578 8.20 32.08 13.31
N GLU A 579 8.97 33.13 13.61
CA GLU A 579 9.79 33.15 14.82
C GLU A 579 8.92 33.27 16.08
N LEU A 580 7.85 34.08 16.07
CA LEU A 580 6.91 34.16 17.19
C LEU A 580 6.24 32.82 17.47
N GLU A 581 5.73 32.17 16.43
CA GLU A 581 5.12 30.84 16.53
C GLU A 581 6.13 29.83 17.08
N LYS A 582 7.36 29.82 16.54
CA LYS A 582 8.45 28.96 17.03
C LYS A 582 8.82 29.25 18.48
N LEU A 583 8.91 30.52 18.87
CA LEU A 583 9.23 30.91 20.25
C LEU A 583 8.15 30.46 21.22
N TYR A 584 6.87 30.57 20.82
CA TYR A 584 5.75 30.02 21.58
C TYR A 584 5.81 28.50 21.67
N LEU A 585 5.90 27.80 20.54
CA LEU A 585 5.87 26.33 20.49
C LEU A 585 7.09 25.67 21.16
N ASN A 586 8.21 26.38 21.31
CA ASN A 586 9.38 25.91 22.06
C ASN A 586 9.33 26.28 23.55
N ASP A 587 8.32 27.04 23.99
CA ASP A 587 8.12 27.38 25.40
C ASP A 587 7.20 26.36 26.07
N PHE A 588 7.78 25.20 26.38
CA PHE A 588 7.09 24.09 27.04
C PHE A 588 6.42 24.51 28.37
N GLU A 589 7.05 25.40 29.13
CA GLU A 589 6.52 25.89 30.42
C GLU A 589 5.33 26.84 30.20
N ALA A 590 5.28 27.61 29.12
CA ALA A 590 4.09 28.42 28.80
C ALA A 590 2.87 27.58 28.45
N HIS A 591 3.06 26.36 27.96
CA HIS A 591 1.95 25.48 27.61
C HIS A 591 1.28 24.86 28.84
N TYR A 592 2.05 24.40 29.84
CA TYR A 592 1.52 23.60 30.97
C TYR A 592 2.15 23.89 32.34
N GLY A 593 3.02 24.89 32.44
CA GLY A 593 3.80 25.16 33.65
C GLY A 593 4.97 24.19 33.83
N GLU A 594 5.53 24.13 35.04
CA GLU A 594 6.73 23.32 35.31
C GLU A 594 6.47 21.81 35.24
N THR A 595 5.20 21.34 35.29
CA THR A 595 4.86 19.91 35.25
C THR A 595 5.03 19.27 33.87
N VAL A 596 5.26 20.07 32.82
CA VAL A 596 5.40 19.59 31.44
C VAL A 596 6.50 18.54 31.29
N TYR A 597 7.57 18.64 32.09
CA TYR A 597 8.68 17.70 32.05
C TYR A 597 8.29 16.34 32.66
N GLU A 598 7.49 16.33 33.73
CA GLU A 598 6.89 15.11 34.30
C GLU A 598 5.87 14.47 33.35
N ASP A 599 5.06 15.28 32.68
CA ASP A 599 4.04 14.80 31.73
C ASP A 599 4.70 14.13 30.51
N ILE A 600 5.71 14.79 29.91
CA ILE A 600 6.49 14.21 28.82
C ILE A 600 7.25 12.95 29.29
N ALA A 601 7.83 12.97 30.50
CA ALA A 601 8.46 11.79 31.07
C ALA A 601 7.45 10.63 31.23
N THR A 602 6.20 10.91 31.59
CA THR A 602 5.15 9.89 31.71
C THR A 602 4.93 9.15 30.40
N TYR A 603 4.77 9.86 29.28
CA TYR A 603 4.61 9.22 27.97
C TYR A 603 5.86 8.45 27.53
N ALA A 604 7.05 9.00 27.78
CA ALA A 604 8.30 8.30 27.46
C ALA A 604 8.44 7.00 28.27
N ASN A 605 8.04 7.03 29.54
CA ASN A 605 8.07 5.85 30.41
C ASN A 605 6.96 4.84 30.05
N ARG A 606 5.79 5.26 29.54
CA ARG A 606 4.79 4.33 28.96
C ARG A 606 5.36 3.56 27.77
N LEU A 607 6.04 4.25 26.85
CA LEU A 607 6.75 3.61 25.73
C LEU A 607 7.85 2.64 26.21
N GLN A 608 8.61 3.04 27.23
CA GLN A 608 9.63 2.16 27.82
C GLN A 608 9.01 0.90 28.45
N ASN A 609 7.88 1.06 29.16
CA ASN A 609 7.18 -0.04 29.82
C ASN A 609 6.60 -1.06 28.82
N GLN A 610 6.11 -0.58 27.68
CA GLN A 610 5.63 -1.42 26.57
C GLN A 610 6.74 -1.92 25.63
N PHE A 611 8.02 -1.71 25.97
CA PHE A 611 9.10 -2.08 25.08
C PHE A 611 9.08 -3.58 24.75
N PHE A 612 9.03 -3.87 23.45
CA PHE A 612 9.07 -5.21 22.89
C PHE A 612 9.97 -5.19 21.66
N SER A 613 10.86 -6.17 21.56
CA SER A 613 11.75 -6.33 20.40
C SER A 613 12.21 -7.78 20.30
N LEU A 614 11.67 -8.49 19.31
CA LEU A 614 11.96 -9.88 18.99
C LEU A 614 12.50 -9.98 17.57
N ALA A 615 13.75 -10.43 17.42
CA ALA A 615 14.24 -10.88 16.13
C ALA A 615 13.71 -12.30 15.91
N ALA A 616 12.97 -12.53 14.83
CA ALA A 616 12.28 -13.79 14.61
C ALA A 616 12.46 -14.34 13.19
N SER A 617 12.36 -15.65 13.08
CA SER A 617 12.04 -16.39 11.87
C SER A 617 10.83 -17.26 12.16
N HIS A 618 10.19 -17.85 11.16
CA HIS A 618 9.16 -18.84 11.42
C HIS A 618 9.25 -20.03 10.47
N ALA A 619 8.84 -21.20 10.93
CA ALA A 619 8.44 -22.29 10.06
C ALA A 619 6.93 -22.19 9.86
N LEU A 620 6.49 -22.26 8.61
CA LEU A 620 5.09 -22.17 8.21
C LEU A 620 4.70 -23.48 7.52
N ILE A 621 3.64 -24.10 8.02
CA ILE A 621 2.88 -25.16 7.34
C ILE A 621 1.68 -24.50 6.67
N PHE A 622 1.43 -24.76 5.40
CA PHE A 622 0.32 -24.14 4.68
C PHE A 622 -0.28 -25.10 3.65
N VAL A 623 -1.46 -24.75 3.15
CA VAL A 623 -2.15 -25.41 2.04
C VAL A 623 -2.16 -24.46 0.83
N ASP A 624 -2.18 -25.05 -0.35
CA ASP A 624 -2.18 -24.37 -1.66
C ASP A 624 -2.93 -25.32 -2.61
N MET A 625 -4.25 -25.23 -2.59
CA MET A 625 -5.16 -26.20 -3.20
C MET A 625 -5.45 -25.88 -4.67
N ASP A 626 -5.42 -24.60 -5.03
CA ASP A 626 -5.58 -24.11 -6.40
C ASP A 626 -4.27 -24.15 -7.22
N GLU A 627 -3.15 -24.36 -6.53
CA GLU A 627 -1.78 -24.44 -7.04
C GLU A 627 -1.25 -23.12 -7.62
N ASP A 628 -1.66 -21.98 -7.05
CA ASP A 628 -1.21 -20.64 -7.46
C ASP A 628 0.16 -20.23 -6.87
N ASP A 629 0.74 -21.08 -6.01
CA ASP A 629 1.96 -20.87 -5.22
C ASP A 629 1.82 -19.86 -4.05
N SER A 630 0.60 -19.49 -3.69
CA SER A 630 0.23 -18.69 -2.51
C SER A 630 -0.41 -19.58 -1.43
N PRO A 631 -0.25 -19.26 -0.13
CA PRO A 631 -1.00 -19.94 0.91
C PRO A 631 -2.50 -19.59 0.88
N ASP A 632 -3.36 -20.61 0.94
CA ASP A 632 -4.80 -20.42 1.17
C ASP A 632 -5.07 -20.13 2.65
N ASP A 633 -6.20 -19.46 2.94
CA ASP A 633 -6.69 -19.32 4.31
C ASP A 633 -7.16 -20.70 4.84
N PRO A 634 -6.56 -21.23 5.92
CA PRO A 634 -6.99 -22.48 6.53
C PRO A 634 -8.48 -22.52 6.88
N ARG A 635 -9.06 -21.39 7.28
CA ARG A 635 -10.45 -21.30 7.74
C ARG A 635 -11.41 -21.47 6.58
N GLU A 636 -11.12 -20.86 5.44
CA GLU A 636 -11.88 -21.05 4.21
C GLU A 636 -11.73 -22.47 3.68
N TYR A 637 -10.51 -23.03 3.71
CA TYR A 637 -10.29 -24.41 3.30
C TYR A 637 -11.07 -25.41 4.16
N PHE A 638 -11.17 -25.20 5.48
CA PHE A 638 -11.96 -26.05 6.35
C PHE A 638 -13.46 -26.07 6.02
N GLU A 639 -14.01 -25.01 5.43
CA GLU A 639 -15.41 -24.98 5.00
C GLU A 639 -15.69 -25.91 3.82
N THR A 640 -14.65 -26.31 3.09
CA THR A 640 -14.74 -27.25 1.96
C THR A 640 -14.70 -28.72 2.37
N LEU A 641 -14.28 -29.01 3.61
CA LEU A 641 -14.06 -30.36 4.11
C LEU A 641 -15.18 -30.81 5.05
N ASP A 642 -15.40 -32.12 5.17
CA ASP A 642 -16.29 -32.66 6.18
C ASP A 642 -15.67 -32.63 7.59
N ALA A 643 -16.50 -32.82 8.62
CA ALA A 643 -16.06 -32.71 10.01
C ALA A 643 -14.97 -33.73 10.41
N GLN A 644 -14.94 -34.92 9.79
CA GLN A 644 -13.92 -35.93 10.04
C GLN A 644 -12.62 -35.57 9.31
N GLU A 645 -12.70 -35.08 8.07
CA GLU A 645 -11.55 -34.60 7.30
C GLU A 645 -10.87 -33.42 7.98
N VAL A 646 -11.64 -32.44 8.49
CA VAL A 646 -11.10 -31.35 9.30
C VAL A 646 -10.38 -31.89 10.54
N ALA A 647 -10.99 -32.85 11.26
CA ALA A 647 -10.37 -33.43 12.45
C ALA A 647 -9.06 -34.16 12.13
N ASP A 648 -9.03 -34.93 11.02
CA ASP A 648 -7.86 -35.66 10.56
C ASP A 648 -6.76 -34.70 10.10
N LEU A 649 -7.09 -33.63 9.37
CA LEU A 649 -6.14 -32.61 8.94
C LEU A 649 -5.53 -31.88 10.13
N LYS A 650 -6.35 -31.45 11.11
CA LYS A 650 -5.88 -30.83 12.35
C LYS A 650 -4.93 -31.73 13.14
N ALA A 651 -5.25 -33.03 13.22
CA ALA A 651 -4.36 -34.01 13.86
C ALA A 651 -3.03 -34.16 13.11
N ASN A 652 -3.05 -34.22 11.77
CA ASN A 652 -1.84 -34.36 10.95
C ASN A 652 -0.99 -33.08 10.92
N VAL A 653 -1.58 -31.89 10.93
CA VAL A 653 -0.85 -30.61 11.07
C VAL A 653 -0.13 -30.57 12.41
N THR A 654 -0.82 -30.95 13.49
CA THR A 654 -0.22 -31.04 14.83
C THR A 654 0.94 -32.04 14.85
N GLU A 655 0.74 -33.24 14.30
CA GLU A 655 1.77 -34.29 14.21
C GLU A 655 2.98 -33.83 13.37
N LEU A 656 2.75 -33.14 12.24
CA LEU A 656 3.80 -32.59 11.40
C LEU A 656 4.60 -31.51 12.15
N MET A 657 3.92 -30.59 12.83
CA MET A 657 4.58 -29.54 13.61
C MET A 657 5.43 -30.13 14.73
N GLN A 658 4.89 -31.13 15.43
CA GLN A 658 5.61 -31.89 16.45
C GLN A 658 6.85 -32.59 15.88
N LEU A 659 6.72 -33.22 14.71
CA LEU A 659 7.83 -33.89 14.03
C LEU A 659 8.92 -32.91 13.59
N ILE A 660 8.53 -31.74 13.05
CA ILE A 660 9.45 -30.66 12.68
C ILE A 660 10.21 -30.20 13.93
N TYR A 661 9.51 -29.94 15.03
CA TYR A 661 10.13 -29.55 16.31
C TYR A 661 11.10 -30.64 16.81
N ASP A 662 10.65 -31.89 16.91
CA ASP A 662 11.42 -33.01 17.45
C ASP A 662 12.66 -33.34 16.60
N LYS A 663 12.61 -33.08 15.29
CA LYS A 663 13.78 -33.14 14.41
C LYS A 663 14.69 -31.92 14.60
N ALA A 664 14.14 -30.71 14.67
CA ALA A 664 14.93 -29.47 14.76
C ALA A 664 15.81 -29.43 16.02
N VAL A 665 15.30 -29.91 17.16
CA VAL A 665 16.04 -30.00 18.44
C VAL A 665 17.31 -30.86 18.35
N LYS A 666 17.42 -31.77 17.36
CA LYS A 666 18.59 -32.64 17.20
C LYS A 666 19.75 -31.99 16.45
N TYR A 667 19.53 -30.83 15.82
CA TYR A 667 20.57 -30.10 15.11
C TYR A 667 21.40 -29.21 16.03
N SER A 668 22.56 -28.75 15.55
CA SER A 668 23.43 -27.83 16.30
C SER A 668 22.81 -26.44 16.52
N SER A 669 21.84 -26.05 15.70
CA SER A 669 21.01 -24.86 15.87
C SER A 669 19.63 -25.11 15.26
N PHE A 670 18.59 -24.47 15.78
CA PHE A 670 17.24 -24.54 15.24
C PHE A 670 17.16 -23.98 13.81
N SER A 671 17.82 -22.87 13.50
CA SER A 671 17.80 -22.33 12.13
C SER A 671 18.40 -23.31 11.12
N THR A 672 19.51 -23.97 11.46
CA THR A 672 20.10 -25.02 10.62
C THR A 672 19.16 -26.21 10.50
N GLY A 673 18.54 -26.63 11.60
CA GLY A 673 17.60 -27.75 11.62
C GLY A 673 16.36 -27.48 10.78
N LEU A 674 15.69 -26.35 10.98
CA LEU A 674 14.49 -25.96 10.22
C LEU A 674 14.79 -25.79 8.73
N THR A 675 15.91 -25.16 8.37
CA THR A 675 16.33 -25.05 6.95
C THR A 675 16.53 -26.44 6.34
N ALA A 676 17.29 -27.31 7.01
CA ALA A 676 17.54 -28.68 6.53
C ALA A 676 16.25 -29.50 6.43
N ILE A 677 15.33 -29.35 7.39
CA ILE A 677 14.03 -30.02 7.39
C ILE A 677 13.17 -29.53 6.22
N VAL A 678 13.11 -28.21 5.97
CA VAL A 678 12.35 -27.65 4.83
C VAL A 678 12.96 -28.09 3.50
N ASP A 679 14.29 -28.11 3.38
CA ASP A 679 14.96 -28.60 2.16
C ASP A 679 14.70 -30.10 1.95
N GLU A 680 14.79 -30.91 3.02
CA GLU A 680 14.47 -32.34 2.99
C GLU A 680 12.99 -32.55 2.60
N TYR A 681 12.07 -31.79 3.19
CA TYR A 681 10.64 -31.81 2.87
C TYR A 681 10.40 -31.45 1.41
N LYS A 682 10.94 -30.32 0.92
CA LYS A 682 10.82 -29.89 -0.47
C LYS A 682 11.45 -30.89 -1.44
N SER A 683 12.50 -31.60 -1.04
CA SER A 683 13.11 -32.64 -1.87
C SER A 683 12.32 -33.96 -1.92
N ALA A 684 11.44 -34.24 -0.95
CA ALA A 684 10.68 -35.49 -0.88
C ALA A 684 9.48 -35.50 -1.84
N GLY A 685 9.24 -36.62 -2.53
CA GLY A 685 7.99 -36.84 -3.27
C GLY A 685 6.79 -37.21 -2.38
N ARG A 686 5.57 -37.21 -2.93
CA ARG A 686 4.36 -37.75 -2.28
C ARG A 686 4.31 -39.27 -2.23
N ILE A 687 5.19 -39.97 -2.97
CA ILE A 687 5.18 -41.42 -3.08
C ILE A 687 6.31 -41.99 -2.22
N ALA A 688 5.96 -42.69 -1.15
CA ALA A 688 6.91 -43.45 -0.34
C ALA A 688 7.31 -44.75 -1.08
N PRO A 689 8.60 -45.08 -1.16
CA PRO A 689 9.02 -46.40 -1.66
C PRO A 689 8.62 -47.52 -0.67
N ASP A 690 8.37 -48.72 -1.18
CA ASP A 690 7.98 -49.88 -0.36
C ASP A 690 9.04 -50.27 0.69
N SER A 691 10.31 -49.95 0.41
CA SER A 691 11.41 -50.11 1.35
C SER A 691 11.26 -49.26 2.62
N CYS A 692 10.31 -48.33 2.70
CA CYS A 692 9.96 -47.66 3.96
C CYS A 692 9.30 -48.60 4.97
N THR A 693 8.72 -49.72 4.52
CA THR A 693 7.97 -50.66 5.38
C THR A 693 8.41 -52.12 5.23
N THR A 694 9.28 -52.42 4.26
CA THR A 694 9.77 -53.78 3.98
C THR A 694 11.31 -53.85 4.03
N GLU A 695 11.85 -54.90 4.65
CA GLU A 695 13.30 -55.06 4.86
C GLU A 695 14.06 -55.41 3.56
N PRO A 696 15.25 -54.83 3.30
CA PRO A 696 15.97 -53.89 4.16
C PRO A 696 15.30 -52.50 4.17
N LEU A 697 15.02 -51.97 5.37
CA LEU A 697 14.35 -50.68 5.51
C LEU A 697 15.23 -49.54 5.00
N ASP A 698 14.74 -48.77 4.04
CA ASP A 698 15.37 -47.54 3.58
C ASP A 698 15.00 -46.36 4.48
N VAL A 699 15.88 -45.36 4.54
CA VAL A 699 15.69 -44.10 5.28
C VAL A 699 15.66 -42.90 4.33
N THR A 700 14.82 -42.99 3.29
CA THR A 700 14.64 -41.89 2.34
C THR A 700 13.79 -40.77 2.94
N PRO A 701 13.91 -39.52 2.46
CA PRO A 701 13.02 -38.41 2.85
C PRO A 701 11.54 -38.76 2.70
N GLU A 702 11.18 -39.48 1.62
CA GLU A 702 9.80 -39.90 1.36
C GLU A 702 9.22 -40.79 2.47
N CYS A 703 10.03 -41.64 3.11
CA CYS A 703 9.58 -42.45 4.25
C CYS A 703 9.11 -41.60 5.43
N THR A 704 9.59 -40.36 5.55
CA THR A 704 9.17 -39.43 6.60
C THR A 704 8.02 -38.52 6.14
N TRP A 705 8.15 -37.93 4.95
CA TRP A 705 7.34 -36.76 4.57
C TRP A 705 6.16 -37.06 3.66
N ALA A 706 6.17 -38.19 2.94
CA ALA A 706 5.16 -38.51 1.94
C ALA A 706 3.72 -38.52 2.50
N LYS A 707 3.54 -39.01 3.74
CA LYS A 707 2.24 -39.02 4.43
C LYS A 707 1.60 -37.63 4.47
N TYR A 708 2.36 -36.60 4.82
CA TYR A 708 1.86 -35.23 4.95
C TYR A 708 1.67 -34.55 3.61
N LYS A 709 2.58 -34.80 2.67
CA LYS A 709 2.44 -34.25 1.31
C LYS A 709 1.21 -34.78 0.58
N LYS A 710 0.79 -36.03 0.86
CA LYS A 710 -0.46 -36.61 0.36
C LYS A 710 -1.72 -35.94 0.90
N LEU A 711 -1.60 -35.07 1.91
CA LEU A 711 -2.68 -34.24 2.46
C LEU A 711 -2.66 -32.81 1.89
N GLY A 712 -1.78 -32.51 0.94
CA GLY A 712 -1.63 -31.16 0.39
C GLY A 712 -0.88 -30.17 1.29
N LEU A 713 -0.25 -30.65 2.37
CA LEU A 713 0.53 -29.79 3.26
C LEU A 713 1.87 -29.39 2.59
N ASN A 714 2.21 -28.12 2.72
CA ASN A 714 3.48 -27.53 2.31
C ASN A 714 4.21 -26.95 3.53
N VAL A 715 5.54 -26.81 3.44
CA VAL A 715 6.36 -26.25 4.53
C VAL A 715 7.36 -25.24 3.97
N MET A 716 7.49 -24.11 4.64
CA MET A 716 8.52 -23.11 4.39
C MET A 716 9.17 -22.61 5.68
N PHE A 717 10.38 -22.04 5.56
CA PHE A 717 11.09 -21.39 6.66
C PHE A 717 11.63 -20.06 6.16
N GLN A 718 11.25 -18.96 6.81
CA GLN A 718 11.64 -17.62 6.41
C GLN A 718 12.00 -16.74 7.61
N SER A 719 12.96 -15.84 7.39
CA SER A 719 13.31 -14.81 8.36
C SER A 719 12.35 -13.64 8.26
N LEU A 720 11.99 -13.09 9.42
CA LEU A 720 11.10 -11.95 9.54
C LEU A 720 11.93 -10.70 9.86
N SER A 721 11.33 -9.54 9.60
CA SER A 721 11.85 -8.31 10.18
C SER A 721 11.70 -8.36 11.71
N THR A 722 12.52 -7.58 12.43
CA THR A 722 12.40 -7.47 13.89
C THR A 722 10.99 -7.02 14.26
N ILE A 723 10.31 -7.83 15.07
CA ILE A 723 8.97 -7.54 15.56
C ILE A 723 9.14 -6.70 16.82
N THR A 724 8.55 -5.51 16.81
CA THR A 724 8.59 -4.54 17.91
C THR A 724 7.19 -4.09 18.30
N ASN A 725 7.07 -3.35 19.41
CA ASN A 725 5.83 -2.69 19.82
C ASN A 725 5.31 -1.66 18.79
N SER A 726 6.12 -1.32 17.77
CA SER A 726 5.71 -0.44 16.67
C SER A 726 5.17 -1.15 15.42
N THR A 727 5.30 -2.48 15.33
CA THR A 727 5.02 -3.26 14.10
C THR A 727 3.58 -3.14 13.63
N ASN A 728 2.64 -3.17 14.59
CA ASN A 728 1.21 -3.10 14.33
C ASN A 728 0.61 -1.74 14.76
N LEU A 729 1.42 -0.69 14.94
CA LEU A 729 0.90 0.66 15.22
C LEU A 729 0.29 1.29 13.96
N PRO A 730 -0.61 2.27 14.11
CA PRO A 730 -1.20 2.98 12.98
C PRO A 730 -0.15 3.64 12.08
N GLY A 731 -0.36 3.59 10.76
CA GLY A 731 0.48 4.24 9.76
C GLY A 731 1.72 3.44 9.30
N GLN A 732 1.89 2.20 9.75
CA GLN A 732 2.93 1.30 9.21
C GLN A 732 2.57 0.81 7.79
N GLN A 733 3.57 0.61 6.93
CA GLN A 733 3.37 0.14 5.55
C GLN A 733 2.91 -1.32 5.46
N SER A 734 3.15 -2.12 6.50
CA SER A 734 2.75 -3.51 6.60
C SER A 734 2.55 -3.88 8.07
N SER A 735 1.47 -4.57 8.40
CA SER A 735 1.21 -5.13 9.72
C SER A 735 1.30 -6.66 9.68
N LEU A 736 1.56 -7.28 10.83
CA LEU A 736 1.43 -8.73 10.99
C LEU A 736 -0.01 -9.10 11.32
N ASP A 737 -0.38 -10.35 11.03
CA ASP A 737 -1.61 -10.96 11.53
C ASP A 737 -1.67 -10.85 13.07
N VAL A 738 -2.86 -10.59 13.61
CA VAL A 738 -3.05 -10.27 15.03
C VAL A 738 -2.67 -11.46 15.90
N ASP A 739 -3.10 -12.67 15.54
CA ASP A 739 -2.81 -13.88 16.30
C ASP A 739 -1.29 -14.16 16.29
N PHE A 740 -0.63 -13.90 15.15
CA PHE A 740 0.82 -14.02 15.03
C PHE A 740 1.57 -13.00 15.90
N TYR A 741 1.14 -11.73 15.87
CA TYR A 741 1.76 -10.66 16.64
C TYR A 741 1.61 -10.91 18.14
N ASP A 742 0.43 -11.32 18.60
CA ASP A 742 0.15 -11.59 20.01
C ASP A 742 0.96 -12.77 20.54
N ARG A 743 1.13 -13.84 19.75
CA ARG A 743 2.04 -14.93 20.11
C ARG A 743 3.49 -14.47 20.16
N ALA A 744 3.94 -13.63 19.23
CA ALA A 744 5.30 -13.09 19.23
C ALA A 744 5.59 -12.23 20.49
N VAL A 745 4.63 -11.42 20.93
CA VAL A 745 4.70 -10.66 22.18
C VAL A 745 4.81 -11.61 23.37
N SER A 746 3.92 -12.60 23.46
CA SER A 746 3.93 -13.59 24.55
C SER A 746 5.25 -14.38 24.62
N LEU A 747 5.75 -14.84 23.47
CA LEU A 747 7.02 -15.56 23.37
C LEU A 747 8.20 -14.71 23.83
N TYR A 748 8.21 -13.42 23.52
CA TYR A 748 9.24 -12.51 24.03
C TYR A 748 9.20 -12.38 25.55
N GLU A 749 8.02 -12.25 26.15
CA GLU A 749 7.89 -12.18 27.61
C GLU A 749 8.40 -13.46 28.29
N GLU A 750 8.06 -14.62 27.73
CA GLU A 750 8.56 -15.93 28.18
C GLU A 750 10.09 -15.98 28.12
N ILE A 751 10.69 -15.66 26.96
CA ILE A 751 12.15 -15.67 26.76
C ILE A 751 12.84 -14.66 27.67
N LYS A 752 12.27 -13.46 27.82
CA LYS A 752 12.83 -12.42 28.68
C LYS A 752 12.85 -12.89 30.13
N ALA A 753 11.75 -13.45 30.63
CA ALA A 753 11.65 -13.94 32.00
C ALA A 753 12.61 -15.11 32.27
N GLU A 754 12.71 -16.06 31.33
CA GLU A 754 13.54 -17.26 31.50
C GLU A 754 15.04 -16.97 31.36
N PHE A 755 15.44 -16.13 30.39
CA PHE A 755 16.85 -15.92 30.05
C PHE A 755 17.35 -14.54 30.44
N TYR A 756 16.69 -13.47 29.99
CA TYR A 756 17.21 -12.12 30.16
C TYR A 756 17.16 -11.66 31.62
N ASP A 757 16.08 -11.92 32.36
CA ASP A 757 15.95 -11.47 33.74
C ASP A 757 16.89 -12.21 34.69
N VAL A 758 17.32 -13.42 34.32
CA VAL A 758 18.30 -14.24 35.04
C VAL A 758 19.74 -13.86 34.68
N ASP A 759 20.09 -13.89 33.39
CA ASP A 759 21.49 -13.82 32.91
C ASP A 759 21.83 -12.51 32.16
N LYS A 760 20.87 -11.60 32.00
CA LYS A 760 20.98 -10.35 31.23
C LYS A 760 21.42 -10.56 29.78
N LYS A 761 21.03 -11.69 29.20
CA LYS A 761 21.30 -12.06 27.81
C LYS A 761 20.11 -12.81 27.22
N PHE A 762 19.70 -12.40 26.03
CA PHE A 762 18.76 -13.19 25.24
C PHE A 762 19.46 -14.41 24.65
N PRO A 763 18.75 -15.54 24.49
CA PRO A 763 19.29 -16.69 23.80
C PRO A 763 19.54 -16.35 22.32
N SER A 764 20.57 -16.94 21.73
CA SER A 764 20.82 -16.78 20.28
C SER A 764 19.72 -17.38 19.43
N GLN A 765 19.05 -18.43 19.94
CA GLN A 765 17.92 -19.09 19.31
C GLN A 765 17.03 -19.70 20.40
N HIS A 766 15.72 -19.50 20.28
CA HIS A 766 14.71 -20.15 21.11
C HIS A 766 13.50 -20.44 20.22
N LEU A 767 13.20 -21.73 20.05
CA LEU A 767 12.07 -22.19 19.26
C LEU A 767 10.82 -22.20 20.15
N ASP A 768 9.70 -21.74 19.60
CA ASP A 768 8.41 -21.75 20.29
C ASP A 768 8.03 -23.16 20.76
N THR A 769 7.18 -23.23 21.77
CA THR A 769 6.79 -24.47 22.45
C THR A 769 6.22 -25.47 21.46
N ARG A 770 6.67 -26.73 21.59
CA ARG A 770 6.11 -27.86 20.85
C ARG A 770 4.61 -28.00 21.18
N PRO A 771 3.69 -27.88 20.20
CA PRO A 771 2.26 -27.97 20.47
C PRO A 771 1.90 -29.38 20.98
N SER A 772 1.03 -29.47 22.00
CA SER A 772 0.57 -30.76 22.54
C SER A 772 -0.64 -31.28 21.77
N ASP A 773 -1.55 -30.38 21.43
CA ASP A 773 -2.70 -30.61 20.56
C ASP A 773 -2.90 -29.44 19.58
N TYR A 774 -4.00 -29.46 18.82
CA TYR A 774 -4.26 -28.45 17.80
C TYR A 774 -4.59 -27.07 18.39
N ALA A 775 -5.13 -26.98 19.61
CA ALA A 775 -5.43 -25.69 20.23
C ALA A 775 -4.16 -24.91 20.60
N ASP A 776 -3.03 -25.61 20.71
CA ASP A 776 -1.70 -25.00 20.91
C ASP A 776 -1.03 -24.57 19.60
N VAL A 777 -1.62 -24.85 18.43
CA VAL A 777 -1.04 -24.49 17.13
C VAL A 777 -1.41 -23.05 16.80
N LEU A 778 -0.41 -22.22 16.46
CA LEU A 778 -0.64 -20.86 15.97
C LEU A 778 -1.16 -20.90 14.54
N GLU A 779 -2.48 -20.76 14.37
CA GLU A 779 -3.17 -20.61 13.09
C GLU A 779 -3.35 -19.12 12.75
N THR A 780 -3.07 -18.75 11.50
CA THR A 780 -3.34 -17.43 10.93
C THR A 780 -4.07 -17.57 9.59
N SER A 781 -4.43 -16.44 8.99
CA SER A 781 -5.02 -16.34 7.64
C SER A 781 -4.16 -16.92 6.50
N PHE A 782 -2.95 -17.39 6.75
CA PHE A 782 -2.06 -17.95 5.73
C PHE A 782 -1.33 -19.23 6.19
N GLY A 783 -1.80 -19.87 7.27
CA GLY A 783 -1.37 -21.21 7.68
C GLY A 783 -1.01 -21.33 9.16
N TRP A 784 -0.17 -22.33 9.48
CA TRP A 784 0.20 -22.70 10.84
C TRP A 784 1.68 -22.50 11.12
N HIS A 785 1.99 -21.87 12.25
CA HIS A 785 3.32 -21.35 12.52
C HIS A 785 4.04 -22.02 13.69
N LEU A 786 5.36 -22.07 13.58
CA LEU A 786 6.28 -22.27 14.68
C LEU A 786 7.31 -21.14 14.66
N ILE A 787 7.26 -20.26 15.66
CA ILE A 787 8.13 -19.08 15.71
C ILE A 787 9.51 -19.48 16.26
N LEU A 788 10.57 -19.08 15.56
CA LEU A 788 11.94 -19.16 16.05
C LEU A 788 12.41 -17.76 16.42
N ALA A 789 12.49 -17.47 17.71
CA ALA A 789 13.21 -16.30 18.18
C ALA A 789 14.70 -16.48 17.90
N THR A 790 15.31 -15.56 17.16
CA THR A 790 16.74 -15.53 16.85
C THR A 790 17.50 -14.47 17.67
N GLY A 791 16.81 -13.85 18.62
CA GLY A 791 17.35 -12.86 19.54
C GLY A 791 16.26 -11.92 20.03
N GLY A 792 16.63 -11.05 20.94
CA GLY A 792 15.75 -10.01 21.46
C GLY A 792 16.59 -8.88 22.06
N ALA A 793 15.91 -7.79 22.36
CA ALA A 793 16.49 -6.70 23.13
C ALA A 793 15.69 -6.49 24.41
N SER A 794 16.33 -5.90 25.42
CA SER A 794 15.64 -5.33 26.57
C SER A 794 15.55 -3.83 26.37
N PHE A 795 14.67 -3.19 27.14
CA PHE A 795 14.63 -1.75 27.14
C PHE A 795 15.98 -1.15 27.54
N THR A 796 16.29 0.04 27.03
CA THR A 796 17.45 0.81 27.48
C THR A 796 17.11 1.57 28.76
N SER A 797 17.92 1.41 29.82
CA SER A 797 17.72 2.09 31.10
C SER A 797 18.20 3.54 31.07
N ALA A 798 17.44 4.45 31.68
CA ALA A 798 17.82 5.84 31.94
C ALA A 798 18.48 6.04 33.32
N LYS A 799 18.73 4.96 34.06
CA LYS A 799 19.39 5.02 35.37
C LYS A 799 20.83 5.51 35.22
N PHE A 800 21.19 6.53 35.99
CA PHE A 800 22.55 7.03 36.08
C PHE A 800 22.72 7.73 37.42
N THR A 801 23.57 7.20 38.29
CA THR A 801 23.77 7.70 39.65
C THR A 801 25.14 8.36 39.79
N LEU A 802 25.36 9.04 40.91
CA LEU A 802 26.69 9.57 41.25
C LEU A 802 27.80 8.50 41.25
N GLN A 803 27.44 7.22 41.47
CA GLN A 803 28.42 6.12 41.46
C GLN A 803 28.84 5.73 40.03
N ASP A 804 27.95 5.94 39.06
CA ASP A 804 28.17 5.65 37.64
C ASP A 804 28.94 6.79 36.94
N ASP A 805 28.96 7.97 37.57
CA ASP A 805 29.63 9.16 37.07
C ASP A 805 31.15 9.13 37.31
N GLU A 806 31.89 8.74 36.27
CA GLU A 806 33.35 8.74 36.27
C GLU A 806 33.96 10.14 36.47
N HIS A 807 33.20 11.22 36.23
CA HIS A 807 33.65 12.61 36.34
C HIS A 807 33.34 13.26 37.69
N ALA A 808 32.51 12.63 38.54
CA ALA A 808 32.07 13.19 39.82
C ALA A 808 33.17 13.39 40.88
N LYS A 809 34.38 12.84 40.67
CA LYS A 809 35.48 12.82 41.67
C LYS A 809 36.51 13.94 41.49
N ASP A 810 36.51 14.62 40.35
CA ASP A 810 37.44 15.71 40.08
C ASP A 810 36.76 17.06 40.42
N ASP A 811 37.57 18.05 40.83
CA ASP A 811 37.23 19.47 41.14
C ASP A 811 35.96 19.99 40.45
N ASP A 812 35.21 20.95 41.02
CA ASP A 812 33.89 21.46 40.57
C ASP A 812 33.78 21.71 39.04
N LYS A 813 34.91 21.92 38.37
CA LYS A 813 35.08 21.97 36.91
C LYS A 813 34.72 20.70 36.12
N PHE A 814 34.57 19.53 36.77
CA PHE A 814 34.30 18.24 36.11
C PHE A 814 32.96 17.61 36.51
N LYS A 815 32.17 18.28 37.35
CA LYS A 815 30.81 17.89 37.74
C LYS A 815 29.76 18.14 36.63
N ILE A 816 30.08 17.71 35.42
CA ILE A 816 29.34 18.05 34.19
C ILE A 816 27.91 17.49 34.17
N TYR A 817 27.61 16.46 34.98
CA TYR A 817 26.26 15.87 35.09
C TYR A 817 25.52 16.23 36.39
N GLU A 818 26.21 16.81 37.39
CA GLU A 818 25.61 17.21 38.67
C GLU A 818 25.11 18.67 38.66
N ASN A 819 25.83 19.56 37.97
CA ASN A 819 25.55 21.00 37.98
C ASN A 819 25.36 21.54 36.56
N ILE A 820 24.32 21.07 35.88
CA ILE A 820 23.98 21.53 34.53
C ILE A 820 23.20 22.84 34.67
N GLU A 821 23.82 23.95 34.26
CA GLU A 821 23.16 25.26 34.20
C GLU A 821 22.31 25.36 32.93
N LEU A 822 20.99 25.31 33.09
CA LEU A 822 20.04 25.62 32.04
C LEU A 822 19.60 27.08 32.17
N THR A 823 19.50 27.77 31.04
CA THR A 823 18.97 29.14 31.02
C THR A 823 17.50 29.07 30.66
N LYS A 824 16.62 29.39 31.61
CA LYS A 824 15.20 29.58 31.36
C LYS A 824 14.99 30.78 30.43
N LYS A 825 13.83 30.82 29.80
CA LYS A 825 13.44 31.85 28.84
C LYS A 825 13.46 33.27 29.40
N ASP A 826 13.13 33.46 30.68
CA ASP A 826 13.20 34.75 31.37
C ASP A 826 14.65 35.20 31.70
N GLY A 827 15.64 34.44 31.25
CA GLY A 827 17.07 34.67 31.51
C GLY A 827 17.52 34.19 32.88
N THR A 828 16.64 33.59 33.68
CA THR A 828 17.05 32.97 34.93
C THR A 828 17.82 31.68 34.66
N LYS A 829 18.84 31.43 35.48
CA LYS A 829 19.58 30.17 35.42
C LYS A 829 19.02 29.21 36.46
N VAL A 830 18.73 28.00 36.04
CA VAL A 830 18.41 26.88 36.92
C VAL A 830 19.49 25.83 36.82
N THR A 831 19.81 25.21 37.95
CA THR A 831 20.78 24.12 38.01
C THR A 831 20.03 22.82 38.19
N VAL A 832 20.21 21.89 37.26
CA VAL A 832 19.65 20.54 37.29
C VAL A 832 20.77 19.51 37.22
N ASN A 833 20.44 18.25 37.52
CA ASN A 833 21.36 17.12 37.38
C ASN A 833 20.74 16.04 36.49
N ALA A 834 21.60 15.29 35.79
CA ALA A 834 21.18 14.20 34.91
C ALA A 834 20.95 12.88 35.68
N TYR A 835 21.07 12.88 37.02
CA TYR A 835 21.02 11.67 37.82
C TYR A 835 19.60 11.13 38.00
N SER A 836 19.48 9.80 38.01
CA SER A 836 18.27 9.04 38.31
C SER A 836 18.65 7.69 38.91
N ASP A 837 18.03 7.33 40.04
CA ASP A 837 18.24 6.03 40.70
C ASP A 837 17.37 4.90 40.09
N THR A 838 16.45 5.25 39.17
CA THR A 838 15.50 4.34 38.53
C THR A 838 15.78 4.19 37.03
N ASP A 839 15.31 3.10 36.43
CA ASP A 839 15.43 2.88 34.99
C ASP A 839 14.57 3.83 34.14
N ALA A 840 13.55 4.45 34.76
CA ALA A 840 12.67 5.44 34.16
C ALA A 840 13.40 6.76 33.88
N ILE A 841 12.99 7.41 32.78
CA ILE A 841 13.43 8.75 32.41
C ILE A 841 12.85 9.75 33.41
N SER A 842 13.70 10.58 34.01
CA SER A 842 13.30 11.58 35.00
C SER A 842 12.95 12.93 34.36
N ALA A 843 12.14 13.75 35.05
CA ALA A 843 11.80 15.09 34.59
C ALA A 843 13.03 15.97 34.34
N ASN A 844 14.06 15.88 35.18
CA ASN A 844 15.33 16.60 34.95
C ASN A 844 16.02 16.16 33.65
N GLN A 845 16.04 14.86 33.35
CA GLN A 845 16.61 14.34 32.12
C GLN A 845 15.82 14.81 30.89
N VAL A 846 14.48 14.87 30.99
CA VAL A 846 13.63 15.47 29.95
C VAL A 846 13.95 16.96 29.78
N GLN A 847 14.06 17.72 30.88
CA GLN A 847 14.34 19.14 30.82
C GLN A 847 15.69 19.44 30.15
N ILE A 848 16.74 18.68 30.49
CA ILE A 848 18.05 18.78 29.82
C ILE A 848 17.91 18.46 28.33
N PHE A 849 17.25 17.34 27.99
CA PHE A 849 17.03 16.93 26.60
C PHE A 849 16.34 18.02 25.77
N LEU A 850 15.20 18.54 26.24
CA LEU A 850 14.42 19.53 25.49
C LEU A 850 15.16 20.86 25.31
N ASN A 851 16.02 21.24 26.26
CA ASN A 851 16.85 22.45 26.15
C ASN A 851 18.00 22.30 25.14
N GLU A 852 18.45 21.07 24.88
CA GLU A 852 19.66 20.82 24.07
C GLU A 852 19.39 20.17 22.72
N VAL A 853 18.25 19.51 22.53
CA VAL A 853 17.93 18.71 21.32
C VAL A 853 18.05 19.52 20.03
N ASN A 854 17.75 20.82 20.08
CA ASN A 854 17.84 21.74 18.95
C ASN A 854 19.12 22.60 18.93
N SER A 855 20.08 22.32 19.81
CA SER A 855 21.37 23.03 19.83
C SER A 855 22.24 22.60 18.63
N GLU A 856 23.28 23.39 18.30
CA GLU A 856 24.22 23.06 17.21
C GLU A 856 24.92 21.71 17.42
N TYR A 857 25.10 21.30 18.67
CA TYR A 857 25.80 20.07 19.06
C TYR A 857 24.84 18.94 19.48
N GLY A 858 23.53 19.18 19.46
CA GLY A 858 22.52 18.27 19.99
C GLY A 858 22.59 18.17 21.52
N VAL A 859 22.10 17.05 22.06
CA VAL A 859 22.11 16.79 23.51
C VAL A 859 23.53 16.42 23.95
N GLU A 860 24.19 17.28 24.72
CA GLU A 860 25.57 17.14 25.17
C GLU A 860 25.65 16.68 26.63
N ASN A 861 24.82 17.24 27.52
CA ASN A 861 24.94 17.11 28.96
C ASN A 861 24.15 15.94 29.56
N LEU A 862 23.75 14.97 28.73
CA LEU A 862 23.29 13.66 29.20
C LEU A 862 24.40 12.60 29.06
N PRO A 863 24.55 11.67 30.00
CA PRO A 863 25.44 10.52 29.85
C PRO A 863 25.01 9.59 28.70
N THR A 864 25.93 8.81 28.14
CA THR A 864 25.64 7.92 26.99
C THR A 864 24.47 6.96 27.23
N SER A 865 24.36 6.36 28.42
CA SER A 865 23.23 5.46 28.75
C SER A 865 21.89 6.20 28.70
N VAL A 866 21.84 7.40 29.28
CA VAL A 866 20.66 8.26 29.29
C VAL A 866 20.34 8.78 27.89
N LYS A 867 21.34 9.15 27.07
CA LYS A 867 21.15 9.50 25.66
C LYS A 867 20.50 8.35 24.88
N ASN A 868 20.95 7.12 25.09
CA ASN A 868 20.37 5.97 24.41
C ASN A 868 18.91 5.74 24.84
N ALA A 869 18.59 5.86 26.13
CA ALA A 869 17.21 5.73 26.62
C ALA A 869 16.30 6.86 26.10
N THR A 870 16.76 8.11 26.14
CA THR A 870 16.01 9.27 25.62
C THR A 870 15.81 9.17 24.11
N ASN A 871 16.81 8.74 23.34
CA ASN A 871 16.64 8.49 21.90
C ASN A 871 15.62 7.37 21.61
N ALA A 872 15.54 6.35 22.45
CA ALA A 872 14.60 5.24 22.24
C ALA A 872 13.15 5.61 22.60
N TYR A 873 12.93 6.41 23.65
CA TYR A 873 11.60 6.60 24.24
C TYR A 873 11.13 8.05 24.33
N LEU A 874 12.03 9.00 24.57
CA LEU A 874 11.68 10.41 24.66
C LEU A 874 11.61 11.06 23.27
N GLN A 875 12.51 10.71 22.36
CA GLN A 875 12.53 11.24 21.00
C GLN A 875 11.20 10.98 20.24
N PRO A 876 10.59 9.78 20.27
CA PRO A 876 9.28 9.56 19.64
C PRO A 876 8.15 10.41 20.26
N VAL A 877 8.18 10.63 21.57
CA VAL A 877 7.22 11.51 22.27
C VAL A 877 7.44 12.96 21.87
N TYR A 878 8.70 13.40 21.80
CA TYR A 878 9.08 14.73 21.34
C TYR A 878 8.64 14.97 19.89
N GLU A 879 8.80 13.98 19.01
CA GLU A 879 8.31 14.04 17.63
C GLU A 879 6.78 14.14 17.56
N LYS A 880 6.04 13.41 18.41
CA LYS A 880 4.58 13.57 18.52
C LYS A 880 4.17 14.92 19.11
N TYR A 881 4.93 15.45 20.07
CA TYR A 881 4.69 16.77 20.66
C TYR A 881 4.94 17.90 19.67
N THR A 882 5.97 17.77 18.85
CA THR A 882 6.32 18.76 17.82
C THR A 882 5.70 18.48 16.46
N ASN A 883 4.80 17.48 16.36
CA ASN A 883 4.05 17.25 15.13
C ASN A 883 3.02 18.36 14.92
N SER A 884 2.53 18.48 13.68
CA SER A 884 1.58 19.53 13.30
C SER A 884 0.26 19.46 14.07
N TYR A 885 -0.18 18.28 14.49
CA TYR A 885 -1.47 18.12 15.17
C TYR A 885 -1.43 18.64 16.61
N THR A 886 -0.37 18.30 17.36
CA THR A 886 -0.15 18.83 18.71
C THR A 886 0.14 20.32 18.67
N GLN A 887 0.99 20.78 17.74
CA GLN A 887 1.27 22.21 17.57
C GLN A 887 0.01 23.02 17.24
N LEU A 888 -0.85 22.51 16.35
CA LEU A 888 -2.11 23.18 16.04
C LEU A 888 -3.02 23.24 17.27
N ASN A 889 -3.09 22.16 18.06
CA ASN A 889 -3.87 22.14 19.30
C ASN A 889 -3.34 23.15 20.35
N LEU A 890 -2.01 23.28 20.49
CA LEU A 890 -1.37 24.29 21.34
C LEU A 890 -1.73 25.72 20.90
N LEU A 891 -1.73 25.99 19.60
CA LEU A 891 -2.16 27.28 19.08
C LEU A 891 -3.64 27.56 19.37
N TYR A 892 -4.52 26.57 19.21
CA TYR A 892 -5.93 26.70 19.62
C TYR A 892 -6.08 26.99 21.11
N LYS A 893 -5.27 26.34 21.96
CA LYS A 893 -5.22 26.62 23.41
C LYS A 893 -4.80 28.06 23.68
N LEU A 894 -3.76 28.56 23.03
CA LEU A 894 -3.35 29.97 23.12
C LEU A 894 -4.51 30.90 22.75
N LEU A 895 -5.17 30.64 21.63
CA LEU A 895 -6.29 31.47 21.16
C LEU A 895 -7.45 31.46 22.16
N ALA A 896 -7.77 30.31 22.75
CA ALA A 896 -8.83 30.16 23.75
C ALA A 896 -8.63 31.07 24.98
N THR A 897 -7.37 31.38 25.35
CA THR A 897 -7.07 32.32 26.46
C THR A 897 -7.61 33.73 26.24
N THR A 898 -7.88 34.09 24.97
CA THR A 898 -8.39 35.43 24.61
C THR A 898 -9.91 35.54 24.67
N ASN A 899 -10.62 34.47 25.04
CA ASN A 899 -12.08 34.37 25.00
C ASN A 899 -12.64 34.74 23.62
N TYR A 900 -12.01 34.23 22.56
CA TYR A 900 -12.43 34.52 21.20
C TYR A 900 -13.87 34.04 20.96
N THR A 901 -14.60 34.78 20.14
CA THR A 901 -15.98 34.42 19.75
C THR A 901 -16.28 34.87 18.34
N PHE A 902 -16.83 33.95 17.54
CA PHE A 902 -17.37 34.27 16.23
C PHE A 902 -18.74 34.93 16.36
N ALA A 903 -19.05 35.86 15.45
CA ALA A 903 -20.35 36.50 15.37
C ALA A 903 -21.49 35.48 15.13
N SER A 904 -21.20 34.38 14.43
CA SER A 904 -22.13 33.26 14.20
C SER A 904 -21.88 32.11 15.18
N ALA A 905 -22.95 31.57 15.76
CA ALA A 905 -22.90 30.36 16.59
C ALA A 905 -22.44 29.13 15.79
N GLU A 906 -22.78 29.05 14.50
CA GLU A 906 -22.36 27.98 13.59
C GLU A 906 -20.84 27.99 13.40
N ASN A 907 -20.24 29.17 13.26
CA ASN A 907 -18.79 29.31 13.11
C ASN A 907 -18.04 28.95 14.41
N ASN A 908 -18.64 29.21 15.58
CA ASN A 908 -18.10 28.70 16.85
C ASN A 908 -18.13 27.16 16.89
N ALA A 909 -19.23 26.52 16.47
CA ALA A 909 -19.32 25.06 16.41
C ALA A 909 -18.31 24.47 15.41
N LYS A 910 -18.14 25.11 14.25
CA LYS A 910 -17.16 24.71 13.24
C LYS A 910 -15.72 24.80 13.72
N ALA A 911 -15.38 25.86 14.47
CA ALA A 911 -14.07 25.97 15.10
C ALA A 911 -13.80 24.82 16.09
N GLN A 912 -14.80 24.43 16.88
CA GLN A 912 -14.69 23.28 17.79
C GLN A 912 -14.52 21.97 17.03
N GLU A 913 -15.30 21.74 15.97
CA GLU A 913 -15.19 20.53 15.17
C GLU A 913 -13.81 20.42 14.50
N LEU A 914 -13.24 21.52 14.00
CA LEU A 914 -11.87 21.51 13.44
C LEU A 914 -10.82 21.09 14.47
N VAL A 915 -11.01 21.41 15.75
CA VAL A 915 -10.14 20.94 16.83
C VAL A 915 -10.30 19.43 17.04
N GLU A 916 -11.53 18.91 17.01
CA GLU A 916 -11.78 17.47 17.17
C GLU A 916 -11.30 16.66 15.97
N ILE A 917 -11.47 17.16 14.73
CA ILE A 917 -10.88 16.58 13.51
C ILE A 917 -9.36 16.47 13.67
N ASN A 918 -8.69 17.54 14.09
CA ASN A 918 -7.25 17.54 14.31
C ASN A 918 -6.81 16.48 15.35
N LYS A 919 -7.62 16.23 16.39
CA LYS A 919 -7.36 15.17 17.37
C LYS A 919 -7.56 13.78 16.74
N ARG A 920 -8.64 13.54 16.00
CA ARG A 920 -8.86 12.25 15.32
C ARG A 920 -7.74 11.92 14.33
N GLN A 921 -7.26 12.92 13.59
CA GLN A 921 -6.11 12.79 12.69
C GLN A 921 -4.80 12.41 13.41
N PHE A 922 -4.59 12.90 14.63
CA PHE A 922 -3.45 12.47 15.46
C PHE A 922 -3.51 10.97 15.81
N PHE A 923 -4.72 10.45 16.05
CA PHE A 923 -4.97 9.02 16.29
C PHE A 923 -5.12 8.18 15.00
N SER A 924 -4.99 8.80 13.82
CA SER A 924 -5.11 8.15 12.51
C SER A 924 -6.45 7.43 12.27
N TYR A 925 -7.51 7.80 13.00
CA TYR A 925 -8.84 7.17 12.92
C TYR A 925 -8.89 5.67 13.26
N THR A 926 -7.83 5.13 13.85
CA THR A 926 -7.74 3.69 14.18
C THR A 926 -7.87 3.48 15.68
N GLU A 927 -8.64 2.46 16.08
CA GLU A 927 -8.60 1.93 17.44
C GLU A 927 -7.45 0.92 17.53
N ASN A 928 -6.45 1.21 18.37
CA ASN A 928 -5.29 0.34 18.54
C ASN A 928 -4.90 0.32 20.01
N GLU A 929 -5.18 -0.79 20.69
CA GLU A 929 -5.03 -0.88 22.15
C GLU A 929 -3.63 -0.51 22.64
N ALA A 930 -2.57 -0.98 21.95
CA ALA A 930 -1.19 -0.66 22.29
C ALA A 930 -0.89 0.84 22.13
N PHE A 931 -1.37 1.46 21.05
CA PHE A 931 -1.25 2.89 20.83
C PHE A 931 -2.03 3.71 21.87
N ASP A 932 -3.27 3.29 22.16
CA ASP A 932 -4.20 4.00 23.04
C ASP A 932 -3.76 3.92 24.50
N GLU A 933 -3.17 2.82 24.95
CA GLU A 933 -2.57 2.71 26.28
C GLU A 933 -1.45 3.76 26.48
N ILE A 934 -0.73 4.13 25.41
CA ILE A 934 0.27 5.21 25.49
C ILE A 934 -0.40 6.58 25.39
N TYR A 935 -1.24 6.82 24.39
CA TYR A 935 -1.58 8.17 23.91
C TYR A 935 -3.05 8.59 24.09
N SER A 936 -3.95 7.74 24.58
CA SER A 936 -5.39 8.06 24.66
C SER A 936 -5.72 9.34 25.44
N ASP A 937 -4.93 9.66 26.47
CA ASP A 937 -5.08 10.88 27.28
C ASP A 937 -4.21 12.06 26.80
N TRP A 938 -3.56 11.96 25.63
CA TRP A 938 -2.59 12.95 25.12
C TRP A 938 -3.11 14.38 25.15
N PHE A 939 -4.27 14.63 24.53
CA PHE A 939 -4.90 15.96 24.50
C PHE A 939 -5.68 16.30 25.77
N THR A 940 -5.66 15.44 26.80
CA THR A 940 -6.15 15.79 28.14
C THR A 940 -4.99 16.25 29.02
N THR A 941 -3.87 15.53 28.97
CA THR A 941 -2.61 15.90 29.66
C THR A 941 -2.05 17.19 29.09
N PHE A 942 -2.01 17.30 27.76
CA PHE A 942 -1.57 18.49 27.05
C PHE A 942 -2.75 19.40 26.66
N ASN A 943 -3.73 19.64 27.55
CA ASN A 943 -4.79 20.67 27.34
C ASN A 943 -4.68 21.89 28.21
#